data_AF-A0A2K6BTX2-F1
#
_entry.id   AF-A0A2K6BTX2-F1
#
_cell.length_a   1.000
_cell.length_b   1.000
_cell.length_c   1.000
_cell.angle_alpha   90.00
_cell.angle_beta   90.00
_cell.angle_gamma   90.00
#
_symmetry.space_group_name_H-M   'P 1'
#
loop_
_entity.id
_entity.type
_entity.pdbx_description
1 polymer ?
#
loop_
_entity_poly.entity_id
_entity_poly.type
_entity_poly.pdbx_seq_one_letter_code
_entity_poly.pdbx_strand_id
1 'polypeptide(L)'
;MSFRWLLLYHALCFSLSKASAHTVELNDMFGQIQSPGYPDSYPSDSEVTWNITVPDGFRIKLYFMHFNLESSYLCEYDYVKVETEDQVLATFCGRETTDTEQTPGQEVVLSPGSFMSITFRSDFSNEERFTGFDAHYMAVDVDECKEREDEELSCDHYCHNYIGGYYCSCRFGYILHTDNRTCRVECSDNLFTQRTGVITSPDFPNPYPKSSECLYTIELEEGFMVNLQFEDIFDIEDHPEVPCPYDYIKIKVGPKVLGPFCGEKAPEPINTQSHSVLILFHSDNSGENRGWRLSYRAAGNECPELQPPVHGKIEPSQAKYSFKDQVLISCDTGYKVLKDNVEMDTFQIECLKDGTWSNKIPTCKIVDCRAPGELEHGLVTFSTRNNLTTYKSEIRYSCQEPYYKMLNNITGIYTCSAQGVWMNKVLGRSLPTCLPECGQPSRSLPSLVKRIIGGRNAEPGLFPWQALIVVEDTSRVPNDKWFGSGALLSESWILTAAHVLRSQRRDTTVIPVSKEHVTVYLGLHDVRDKSGAVNSSAARVVLHPDFNIQNYNHDIALVQLQEPVPLGPHVMPVCLPRLEPEGPSPHMLGLVAGWGISNPNVTVDEIISSGTRTLSDVLQYVKLPVVPHAECKTSYESRSGNYSVTENMFCAGYYEGGKDTCLGDSGGAFVILDDLSQRWVVQGLVSWGGPEECGSKQVYGVYTKVSNYVDWVWEQMGSPQGRAPGGTVS
;
A
#
# COMPACT_ATOMS: atom_id res chain seq x y z
N MET A 1 41.68 -89.44 27.11
CA MET A 1 41.81 -90.85 27.52
C MET A 1 41.33 -91.69 26.33
N SER A 2 42.23 -92.13 25.44
CA SER A 2 42.88 -93.47 25.41
C SER A 2 41.88 -94.56 25.02
N PHE A 3 42.00 -95.44 24.01
CA PHE A 3 43.08 -96.13 23.25
C PHE A 3 42.49 -96.52 21.86
N ARG A 4 43.15 -96.53 20.70
CA ARG A 4 44.27 -97.36 20.17
C ARG A 4 43.99 -98.88 20.00
N TRP A 5 44.05 -99.32 18.72
CA TRP A 5 44.72 -100.51 18.12
C TRP A 5 43.98 -101.83 17.80
N LEU A 6 43.94 -102.13 16.48
CA LEU A 6 44.30 -103.34 15.69
C LEU A 6 44.57 -104.69 16.38
N LEU A 7 44.02 -105.78 15.78
CA LEU A 7 44.67 -107.06 15.35
C LEU A 7 43.59 -108.02 14.77
N LEU A 8 43.57 -108.29 13.46
CA LEU A 8 44.07 -109.51 12.76
C LEU A 8 43.48 -110.85 13.23
N TYR A 9 42.75 -111.57 12.36
CA TYR A 9 42.90 -113.02 12.11
C TYR A 9 42.12 -113.47 10.85
N HIS A 10 42.85 -114.04 9.89
CA HIS A 10 42.32 -114.83 8.76
C HIS A 10 42.15 -116.29 9.19
N ALA A 11 41.06 -116.95 8.79
CA ALA A 11 41.05 -118.33 8.27
C ALA A 11 39.67 -118.72 7.70
N LEU A 12 39.72 -119.11 6.43
CA LEU A 12 38.70 -119.65 5.52
C LEU A 12 37.67 -120.65 6.11
N CYS A 13 36.43 -120.58 5.61
CA CYS A 13 35.70 -121.77 5.12
C CYS A 13 34.54 -121.43 4.16
N PHE A 14 34.69 -121.87 2.90
CA PHE A 14 33.69 -122.28 1.90
C PHE A 14 32.33 -121.55 1.73
N SER A 15 32.29 -120.73 0.66
CA SER A 15 31.32 -120.67 -0.44
C SER A 15 29.85 -121.07 -0.23
N LEU A 16 28.97 -120.08 -0.43
CA LEU A 16 27.75 -120.17 -1.24
C LEU A 16 27.42 -118.74 -1.74
N SER A 17 27.78 -118.45 -2.99
CA SER A 17 27.48 -117.21 -3.69
C SER A 17 25.99 -117.13 -4.05
N LYS A 18 25.28 -116.17 -3.45
CA LYS A 18 24.01 -115.64 -4.00
C LYS A 18 24.35 -114.48 -4.93
N ALA A 19 23.68 -114.43 -6.09
CA ALA A 19 23.77 -113.37 -7.08
C ALA A 19 23.52 -112.00 -6.42
N SER A 20 24.40 -111.05 -6.69
CA SER A 20 24.38 -109.69 -6.15
C SER A 20 23.62 -108.79 -7.13
N ALA A 21 22.51 -108.19 -6.71
CA ALA A 21 21.97 -107.02 -7.40
C ALA A 21 23.04 -105.93 -7.38
N HIS A 22 23.44 -105.42 -8.55
CA HIS A 22 24.51 -104.43 -8.64
C HIS A 22 23.90 -103.06 -8.92
N THR A 23 23.85 -102.21 -7.89
CA THR A 23 23.49 -100.80 -8.02
C THR A 23 24.75 -99.97 -8.26
N VAL A 24 24.67 -99.00 -9.15
CA VAL A 24 25.73 -98.04 -9.50
C VAL A 24 25.18 -96.64 -9.28
N GLU A 25 25.82 -95.87 -8.41
CA GLU A 25 25.45 -94.48 -8.12
C GLU A 25 26.25 -93.54 -9.05
N LEU A 26 25.55 -92.64 -9.75
CA LEU A 26 26.10 -91.69 -10.72
C LEU A 26 25.66 -90.27 -10.35
N ASN A 27 26.60 -89.41 -9.98
CA ASN A 27 26.33 -88.04 -9.51
C ASN A 27 26.92 -86.94 -10.40
N ASP A 28 27.07 -87.25 -11.70
CA ASP A 28 27.69 -86.37 -12.69
C ASP A 28 26.64 -85.65 -13.56
N MET A 29 27.00 -84.48 -14.12
CA MET A 29 26.10 -83.69 -14.98
C MET A 29 25.82 -84.32 -16.36
N PHE A 30 26.57 -85.34 -16.76
CA PHE A 30 26.31 -86.13 -17.95
C PHE A 30 27.02 -87.47 -17.84
N GLY A 31 26.55 -88.46 -18.58
CA GLY A 31 27.21 -89.76 -18.62
C GLY A 31 26.63 -90.68 -19.68
N GLN A 32 27.28 -91.82 -19.81
CA GLN A 32 26.92 -92.88 -20.74
C GLN A 32 26.70 -94.17 -19.94
N ILE A 33 25.61 -94.87 -20.23
CA ILE A 33 25.20 -96.10 -19.59
C ILE A 33 25.01 -97.15 -20.67
N GLN A 34 25.64 -98.30 -20.49
CA GLN A 34 25.59 -99.42 -21.43
C GLN A 34 25.14 -100.67 -20.72
N SER A 35 24.41 -101.53 -21.44
CA SER A 35 24.12 -102.88 -20.97
C SER A 35 25.43 -103.67 -20.75
N PRO A 36 25.49 -104.59 -19.76
CA PRO A 36 26.69 -105.39 -19.52
C PRO A 36 27.13 -106.16 -20.77
N GLY A 37 28.38 -105.97 -21.19
CA GLY A 37 28.95 -106.67 -22.37
C GLY A 37 28.83 -105.92 -23.70
N TYR A 38 28.14 -104.77 -23.76
CA TYR A 38 28.02 -103.97 -24.98
C TYR A 38 29.39 -103.62 -25.58
N PRO A 39 29.60 -103.71 -26.92
CA PRO A 39 28.61 -103.96 -27.97
C PRO A 39 28.29 -105.44 -28.26
N ASP A 40 28.85 -106.38 -27.50
CA ASP A 40 28.51 -107.80 -27.60
C ASP A 40 27.19 -108.12 -26.88
N SER A 41 26.68 -109.35 -27.03
CA SER A 41 25.43 -109.76 -26.40
C SER A 41 25.49 -109.77 -24.87
N TYR A 42 24.45 -109.25 -24.21
CA TYR A 42 24.40 -109.19 -22.74
C TYR A 42 24.25 -110.58 -22.10
N PRO A 43 24.75 -110.78 -20.86
CA PRO A 43 24.61 -112.05 -20.14
C PRO A 43 23.18 -112.26 -19.64
N SER A 44 22.71 -113.51 -19.67
CA SER A 44 21.45 -113.92 -19.01
C SER A 44 21.57 -113.86 -17.47
N ASP A 45 20.42 -113.77 -16.79
CA ASP A 45 20.28 -113.67 -15.33
C ASP A 45 21.10 -112.50 -14.75
N SER A 46 20.99 -111.34 -15.38
CA SER A 46 21.69 -110.12 -14.98
C SER A 46 20.73 -108.99 -14.65
N GLU A 47 21.01 -108.27 -13.56
CA GLU A 47 20.24 -107.11 -13.14
C GLU A 47 21.19 -106.02 -12.65
N VAL A 48 21.10 -104.85 -13.27
CA VAL A 48 21.93 -103.68 -12.95
C VAL A 48 21.05 -102.45 -12.87
N THR A 49 21.22 -101.68 -11.79
CA THR A 49 20.51 -100.42 -11.57
C THR A 49 21.50 -99.26 -11.54
N TRP A 50 21.23 -98.20 -12.29
CA TRP A 50 21.96 -96.94 -12.24
C TRP A 50 21.06 -95.86 -11.64
N ASN A 51 21.46 -95.34 -10.48
CA ASN A 51 20.82 -94.20 -9.86
C ASN A 51 21.57 -92.94 -10.27
N ILE A 52 20.88 -92.04 -10.96
CA ILE A 52 21.43 -90.77 -11.42
C ILE A 52 20.86 -89.66 -10.53
N THR A 53 21.74 -88.90 -9.89
CA THR A 53 21.38 -87.72 -9.11
C THR A 53 22.13 -86.50 -9.63
N VAL A 54 21.41 -85.42 -9.93
CA VAL A 54 21.98 -84.12 -10.32
C VAL A 54 21.72 -83.08 -9.21
N PRO A 55 22.41 -81.93 -9.18
CA PRO A 55 22.11 -80.88 -8.20
C PRO A 55 20.66 -80.38 -8.29
N ASP A 56 20.17 -79.77 -7.21
CA ASP A 56 18.88 -79.05 -7.22
C ASP A 56 18.91 -77.93 -8.29
N GLY A 57 17.76 -77.65 -8.90
CA GLY A 57 17.66 -76.76 -10.07
C GLY A 57 17.90 -77.45 -11.42
N PHE A 58 18.13 -78.78 -11.43
CA PHE A 58 18.28 -79.56 -12.65
C PHE A 58 17.30 -80.74 -12.74
N ARG A 59 16.99 -81.14 -13.97
CA ARG A 59 16.35 -82.42 -14.33
C ARG A 59 17.29 -83.28 -15.15
N ILE A 60 16.94 -84.55 -15.32
CA ILE A 60 17.76 -85.54 -16.04
C ILE A 60 17.07 -85.85 -17.36
N LYS A 61 17.81 -85.60 -18.45
CA LYS A 61 17.41 -85.94 -19.81
C LYS A 61 18.12 -87.23 -20.23
N LEU A 62 17.36 -88.28 -20.51
CA LEU A 62 17.84 -89.59 -20.95
C LEU A 62 17.40 -89.86 -22.39
N TYR A 63 18.30 -90.38 -23.22
CA TYR A 63 18.00 -90.84 -24.57
C TYR A 63 18.92 -92.00 -24.96
N PHE A 64 18.48 -92.81 -25.93
CA PHE A 64 19.18 -94.01 -26.37
C PHE A 64 19.78 -93.81 -27.76
N MET A 65 21.02 -94.25 -27.95
CA MET A 65 21.71 -94.25 -29.24
C MET A 65 21.64 -95.62 -29.93
N HIS A 66 21.40 -96.68 -29.16
CA HIS A 66 21.19 -98.03 -29.65
C HIS A 66 20.30 -98.80 -28.66
N PHE A 67 19.31 -99.54 -29.17
CA PHE A 67 18.45 -100.39 -28.34
C PHE A 67 18.09 -101.73 -29.02
N ASN A 68 18.50 -102.84 -28.40
CA ASN A 68 18.29 -104.19 -28.91
C ASN A 68 18.14 -105.19 -27.74
N LEU A 69 16.93 -105.41 -27.27
CA LEU A 69 16.56 -106.34 -26.19
C LEU A 69 15.56 -107.40 -26.69
N GLU A 70 15.35 -108.45 -25.88
CA GLU A 70 14.27 -109.40 -26.11
C GLU A 70 12.90 -108.69 -25.99
N SER A 71 11.93 -109.09 -26.83
CA SER A 71 10.56 -108.60 -26.75
C SER A 71 9.70 -109.51 -25.88
N SER A 72 8.87 -108.91 -25.02
CA SER A 72 7.87 -109.63 -24.23
C SER A 72 6.64 -108.75 -23.95
N TYR A 73 5.52 -109.38 -23.57
CA TYR A 73 4.31 -108.63 -23.23
C TYR A 73 4.57 -107.75 -22.00
N LEU A 74 4.38 -106.43 -22.14
CA LEU A 74 4.68 -105.43 -21.10
C LEU A 74 6.14 -105.46 -20.60
N CYS A 75 7.07 -105.96 -21.41
CA CYS A 75 8.48 -106.08 -21.07
C CYS A 75 8.71 -106.88 -19.76
N GLU A 76 8.02 -108.00 -19.59
CA GLU A 76 8.08 -108.83 -18.39
C GLU A 76 9.32 -109.75 -18.31
N TYR A 77 9.99 -110.03 -19.44
CA TYR A 77 11.24 -110.79 -19.51
C TYR A 77 12.45 -109.85 -19.37
N ASP A 78 12.98 -109.37 -20.50
CA ASP A 78 14.11 -108.45 -20.54
C ASP A 78 13.63 -107.00 -20.71
N TYR A 79 14.14 -106.09 -19.88
CA TYR A 79 13.68 -104.69 -19.90
C TYR A 79 14.72 -103.67 -19.45
N VAL A 80 14.50 -102.44 -19.88
CA VAL A 80 15.06 -101.22 -19.28
C VAL A 80 13.92 -100.40 -18.68
N LYS A 81 13.89 -100.29 -17.35
CA LYS A 81 12.89 -99.52 -16.61
C LYS A 81 13.50 -98.19 -16.16
N VAL A 82 12.80 -97.10 -16.40
CA VAL A 82 13.19 -95.75 -16.00
C VAL A 82 12.16 -95.21 -15.01
N GLU A 83 12.59 -94.82 -13.82
CA GLU A 83 11.71 -94.40 -12.72
C GLU A 83 12.33 -93.32 -11.84
N THR A 84 11.49 -92.60 -11.10
CA THR A 84 11.88 -91.76 -9.96
C THR A 84 11.72 -92.56 -8.66
N GLU A 85 11.85 -91.91 -7.50
CA GLU A 85 11.61 -92.56 -6.20
C GLU A 85 10.16 -93.03 -6.02
N ASP A 86 9.20 -92.40 -6.72
CA ASP A 86 7.76 -92.54 -6.52
C ASP A 86 6.96 -92.82 -7.81
N GLN A 87 7.56 -92.66 -9.00
CA GLN A 87 6.87 -92.76 -10.27
C GLN A 87 7.70 -93.52 -11.33
N VAL A 88 7.09 -94.51 -11.98
CA VAL A 88 7.69 -95.13 -13.18
C VAL A 88 7.46 -94.20 -14.37
N LEU A 89 8.55 -93.75 -15.00
CA LEU A 89 8.51 -92.84 -16.14
C LEU A 89 8.34 -93.60 -17.47
N ALA A 90 9.07 -94.71 -17.64
CA ALA A 90 8.98 -95.56 -18.83
C ALA A 90 9.50 -96.98 -18.58
N THR A 91 9.12 -97.93 -19.44
CA THR A 91 9.68 -99.29 -19.47
C THR A 91 9.82 -99.72 -20.93
N PHE A 92 11.01 -100.20 -21.30
CA PHE A 92 11.38 -100.46 -22.69
C PHE A 92 11.90 -101.89 -22.90
N CYS A 93 11.58 -102.50 -24.05
CA CYS A 93 12.07 -103.81 -24.50
C CYS A 93 11.94 -103.95 -26.04
N GLY A 94 12.46 -105.03 -26.61
CA GLY A 94 12.45 -105.27 -28.07
C GLY A 94 13.59 -104.60 -28.84
N ARG A 95 13.48 -104.57 -30.18
CA ARG A 95 14.52 -104.06 -31.10
C ARG A 95 13.97 -103.04 -32.10
N GLU A 96 14.77 -102.02 -32.41
CA GLU A 96 14.39 -100.88 -33.27
C GLU A 96 13.95 -101.25 -34.71
N THR A 97 14.18 -102.48 -35.17
CA THR A 97 13.88 -102.92 -36.54
C THR A 97 12.46 -103.48 -36.75
N THR A 98 11.61 -103.52 -35.71
CA THR A 98 10.28 -104.16 -35.75
C THR A 98 9.20 -103.22 -35.21
N ASP A 99 8.18 -102.91 -36.03
CA ASP A 99 7.16 -101.87 -35.80
C ASP A 99 6.17 -102.12 -34.62
N THR A 100 6.25 -103.26 -33.92
CA THR A 100 5.28 -103.65 -32.86
C THR A 100 5.83 -103.58 -31.43
N GLU A 101 7.00 -102.99 -31.21
CA GLU A 101 7.76 -103.08 -29.94
C GLU A 101 7.78 -101.79 -29.10
N GLN A 102 7.90 -101.93 -27.76
CA GLN A 102 8.05 -100.83 -26.78
C GLN A 102 9.51 -100.33 -26.71
N THR A 103 10.08 -99.91 -27.85
CA THR A 103 11.45 -99.37 -27.90
C THR A 103 11.46 -97.85 -27.65
N PRO A 104 12.55 -97.28 -27.08
CA PRO A 104 12.61 -95.84 -26.80
C PRO A 104 12.74 -94.97 -28.07
N GLY A 105 13.22 -95.54 -29.20
CA GLY A 105 13.38 -94.80 -30.45
C GLY A 105 14.20 -93.51 -30.30
N GLN A 106 13.69 -92.41 -30.86
CA GLN A 106 14.27 -91.06 -30.67
C GLN A 106 13.63 -90.29 -29.52
N GLU A 107 12.79 -90.92 -28.70
CA GLU A 107 12.15 -90.26 -27.58
C GLU A 107 13.15 -89.96 -26.46
N VAL A 108 12.91 -88.84 -25.81
CA VAL A 108 13.70 -88.36 -24.69
C VAL A 108 12.86 -88.54 -23.44
N VAL A 109 13.41 -89.24 -22.44
CA VAL A 109 12.79 -89.34 -21.12
C VAL A 109 13.36 -88.22 -20.24
N LEU A 110 12.49 -87.35 -19.71
CA LEU A 110 12.87 -86.28 -18.80
C LEU A 110 12.35 -86.59 -17.40
N SER A 111 13.20 -86.52 -16.37
CA SER A 111 12.73 -86.65 -14.99
C SER A 111 11.97 -85.40 -14.53
N PRO A 112 10.97 -85.53 -13.64
CA PRO A 112 10.27 -84.40 -13.05
C PRO A 112 11.14 -83.59 -12.06
N GLY A 113 12.13 -84.24 -11.43
CA GLY A 113 13.08 -83.62 -10.49
C GLY A 113 14.53 -84.00 -10.75
N SER A 114 15.39 -83.85 -9.75
CA SER A 114 16.84 -84.05 -9.84
C SER A 114 17.31 -85.51 -9.74
N PHE A 115 16.39 -86.48 -9.75
CA PHE A 115 16.67 -87.90 -9.60
C PHE A 115 16.02 -88.77 -10.69
N MET A 116 16.77 -89.76 -11.18
CA MET A 116 16.30 -90.78 -12.14
C MET A 116 17.03 -92.11 -11.88
N SER A 117 16.28 -93.20 -11.71
CA SER A 117 16.78 -94.56 -11.60
C SER A 117 16.51 -95.34 -12.88
N ILE A 118 17.52 -96.05 -13.39
CA ILE A 118 17.44 -96.88 -14.59
C ILE A 118 17.81 -98.31 -14.21
N THR A 119 16.90 -99.27 -14.41
CA THR A 119 17.16 -100.69 -14.13
C THR A 119 17.11 -101.51 -15.40
N PHE A 120 18.21 -102.16 -15.73
CA PHE A 120 18.28 -103.19 -16.77
C PHE A 120 18.16 -104.57 -16.11
N ARG A 121 17.29 -105.41 -16.67
CA ARG A 121 17.14 -106.81 -16.25
C ARG A 121 17.10 -107.73 -17.47
N SER A 122 17.82 -108.85 -17.38
CA SER A 122 17.77 -109.98 -18.30
C SER A 122 17.39 -111.25 -17.56
N ASP A 123 16.47 -112.03 -18.12
CA ASP A 123 15.95 -113.26 -17.58
C ASP A 123 16.93 -114.45 -17.79
N PHE A 124 16.49 -115.68 -17.49
CA PHE A 124 17.35 -116.86 -17.61
C PHE A 124 17.53 -117.35 -19.07
N SER A 125 16.76 -116.84 -20.04
CA SER A 125 16.54 -117.40 -21.37
C SER A 125 16.96 -116.46 -22.50
N ASN A 126 18.26 -116.42 -22.81
CA ASN A 126 18.78 -115.60 -23.90
C ASN A 126 19.12 -116.46 -25.16
N GLU A 127 18.09 -117.08 -25.77
CA GLU A 127 18.27 -117.98 -26.94
C GLU A 127 18.71 -117.23 -28.21
N GLU A 128 18.21 -116.01 -28.42
CA GLU A 128 18.69 -115.08 -29.45
C GLU A 128 19.80 -114.18 -28.88
N ARG A 129 20.77 -113.77 -29.72
CA ARG A 129 21.87 -112.90 -29.29
C ARG A 129 21.52 -111.43 -29.46
N PHE A 130 20.91 -110.83 -28.44
CA PHE A 130 20.62 -109.40 -28.41
C PHE A 130 21.81 -108.59 -27.88
N THR A 131 22.14 -107.48 -28.55
CA THR A 131 23.33 -106.67 -28.25
C THR A 131 23.14 -105.65 -27.13
N GLY A 132 21.92 -105.47 -26.62
CA GLY A 132 21.63 -104.60 -25.49
C GLY A 132 21.43 -103.13 -25.88
N PHE A 133 21.87 -102.20 -25.03
CA PHE A 133 21.61 -100.77 -25.23
C PHE A 133 22.81 -99.88 -24.92
N ASP A 134 22.80 -98.70 -25.55
CA ASP A 134 23.72 -97.58 -25.30
C ASP A 134 22.90 -96.31 -25.03
N ALA A 135 22.88 -95.85 -23.79
CA ALA A 135 22.10 -94.70 -23.33
C ALA A 135 23.01 -93.56 -22.89
N HIS A 136 22.54 -92.34 -23.08
CA HIS A 136 23.22 -91.12 -22.65
C HIS A 136 22.27 -90.28 -21.81
N TYR A 137 22.80 -89.74 -20.71
CA TYR A 137 22.06 -88.81 -19.86
C TYR A 137 22.81 -87.49 -19.70
N MET A 138 22.06 -86.42 -19.47
CA MET A 138 22.61 -85.11 -19.08
C MET A 138 21.67 -84.34 -18.17
N ALA A 139 22.24 -83.53 -17.29
CA ALA A 139 21.54 -82.55 -16.48
C ALA A 139 21.04 -81.42 -17.39
N VAL A 140 19.77 -81.07 -17.23
CA VAL A 140 19.11 -79.96 -17.91
C VAL A 140 18.62 -78.99 -16.86
N ASP A 141 19.05 -77.74 -16.99
CA ASP A 141 18.62 -76.62 -16.15
C ASP A 141 17.10 -76.48 -16.15
N VAL A 142 16.50 -76.32 -14.97
CA VAL A 142 15.09 -75.99 -14.81
C VAL A 142 14.95 -74.48 -14.93
N ASP A 143 14.04 -74.00 -15.79
CA ASP A 143 13.74 -72.57 -15.89
C ASP A 143 12.59 -72.23 -14.95
N GLU A 144 12.88 -71.95 -13.68
CA GLU A 144 11.85 -71.66 -12.66
C GLU A 144 11.05 -70.40 -12.98
N CYS A 145 11.56 -69.54 -13.87
CA CYS A 145 10.83 -68.37 -14.33
C CYS A 145 9.68 -68.72 -15.29
N LYS A 146 9.71 -69.89 -15.95
CA LYS A 146 8.67 -70.36 -16.89
C LYS A 146 7.75 -71.44 -16.31
N GLU A 147 8.26 -72.31 -15.44
CA GLU A 147 7.56 -73.50 -14.97
C GLU A 147 6.61 -73.28 -13.78
N ARG A 148 6.00 -72.11 -13.66
CA ARG A 148 5.25 -71.73 -12.45
C ARG A 148 3.90 -72.46 -12.35
N GLU A 149 3.85 -73.54 -11.58
CA GLU A 149 2.59 -74.20 -11.17
C GLU A 149 2.03 -73.65 -9.84
N ASP A 150 2.86 -73.04 -8.97
CA ASP A 150 2.41 -72.40 -7.72
C ASP A 150 2.73 -70.89 -7.69
N GLU A 151 1.70 -70.05 -7.83
CA GLU A 151 1.82 -68.57 -7.86
C GLU A 151 2.36 -67.98 -6.54
N GLU A 152 2.16 -68.68 -5.41
CA GLU A 152 2.41 -68.18 -4.05
C GLU A 152 3.88 -67.90 -3.72
N LEU A 153 4.83 -68.60 -4.36
CA LEU A 153 6.28 -68.49 -4.09
C LEU A 153 7.08 -67.83 -5.21
N SER A 154 6.42 -67.18 -6.17
CA SER A 154 7.08 -66.57 -7.32
C SER A 154 7.68 -65.18 -7.02
N CYS A 155 8.67 -64.75 -7.83
CA CYS A 155 9.25 -63.40 -7.76
C CYS A 155 8.17 -62.32 -8.02
N ASP A 156 8.12 -61.31 -7.16
CA ASP A 156 7.12 -60.23 -7.19
C ASP A 156 7.21 -59.35 -8.45
N HIS A 157 8.44 -59.03 -8.91
CA HIS A 157 8.66 -58.19 -10.10
C HIS A 157 9.38 -58.90 -11.24
N TYR A 158 10.67 -59.15 -11.09
CA TYR A 158 11.50 -59.76 -12.14
C TYR A 158 12.12 -61.05 -11.62
N CYS A 159 12.06 -62.08 -12.45
CA CYS A 159 12.70 -63.38 -12.22
C CYS A 159 13.86 -63.53 -13.20
N HIS A 160 15.02 -63.94 -12.71
CA HIS A 160 16.21 -64.18 -13.49
C HIS A 160 16.67 -65.61 -13.29
N ASN A 161 16.52 -66.44 -14.34
CA ASN A 161 17.03 -67.81 -14.35
C ASN A 161 18.54 -67.83 -14.62
N TYR A 162 19.26 -68.75 -14.00
CA TYR A 162 20.65 -69.07 -14.27
C TYR A 162 20.87 -70.59 -14.13
N ILE A 163 21.98 -71.10 -14.64
CA ILE A 163 22.25 -72.54 -14.60
C ILE A 163 22.35 -73.01 -13.13
N GLY A 164 21.36 -73.79 -12.69
CA GLY A 164 21.23 -74.34 -11.34
C GLY A 164 20.42 -73.50 -10.35
N GLY A 165 19.64 -72.51 -10.81
CA GLY A 165 18.68 -71.81 -9.96
C GLY A 165 18.20 -70.46 -10.50
N TYR A 166 17.48 -69.72 -9.67
CA TYR A 166 16.98 -68.38 -10.03
C TYR A 166 17.16 -67.36 -8.91
N TYR A 167 17.00 -66.08 -9.24
CA TYR A 167 16.89 -65.01 -8.25
C TYR A 167 15.91 -63.92 -8.69
N CYS A 168 15.38 -63.18 -7.71
CA CYS A 168 14.45 -62.09 -7.96
C CYS A 168 15.14 -60.72 -7.97
N SER A 169 14.59 -59.78 -8.73
CA SER A 169 14.98 -58.38 -8.65
C SER A 169 13.76 -57.46 -8.77
N CYS A 170 13.93 -56.21 -8.35
CA CYS A 170 12.83 -55.24 -8.29
C CYS A 170 12.88 -54.19 -9.40
N ARG A 171 11.72 -53.58 -9.66
CA ARG A 171 11.59 -52.36 -10.48
C ARG A 171 12.38 -51.21 -9.86
N PHE A 172 12.74 -50.23 -10.68
CA PHE A 172 13.40 -49.01 -10.20
C PHE A 172 12.53 -48.32 -9.13
N GLY A 173 13.15 -47.92 -8.01
CA GLY A 173 12.47 -47.30 -6.86
C GLY A 173 11.99 -48.28 -5.78
N TYR A 174 12.10 -49.59 -6.02
CA TYR A 174 11.80 -50.64 -5.05
C TYR A 174 13.07 -51.29 -4.52
N ILE A 175 12.97 -51.91 -3.35
CA ILE A 175 14.05 -52.58 -2.62
C ILE A 175 13.65 -54.05 -2.43
N LEU A 176 14.54 -54.97 -2.79
CA LEU A 176 14.31 -56.39 -2.55
C LEU A 176 14.27 -56.67 -1.03
N HIS A 177 13.21 -57.31 -0.57
CA HIS A 177 13.00 -57.65 0.83
C HIS A 177 13.91 -58.80 1.29
N THR A 178 13.97 -59.06 2.59
CA THR A 178 14.86 -60.08 3.19
C THR A 178 14.46 -61.51 2.86
N ASP A 179 13.26 -61.74 2.32
CA ASP A 179 12.84 -63.03 1.75
C ASP A 179 13.42 -63.29 0.35
N ASN A 180 14.20 -62.34 -0.20
CA ASN A 180 14.78 -62.38 -1.55
C ASN A 180 13.75 -62.52 -2.68
N ARG A 181 12.47 -62.21 -2.42
CA ARG A 181 11.35 -62.44 -3.35
C ARG A 181 10.48 -61.20 -3.55
N THR A 182 10.03 -60.57 -2.47
CA THR A 182 9.10 -59.42 -2.53
C THR A 182 9.84 -58.09 -2.66
N CYS A 183 9.17 -57.10 -3.22
CA CYS A 183 9.73 -55.79 -3.47
C CYS A 183 9.01 -54.73 -2.62
N ARG A 184 9.72 -54.18 -1.64
CA ARG A 184 9.21 -53.13 -0.74
C ARG A 184 9.63 -51.73 -1.20
N VAL A 185 9.09 -50.70 -0.55
CA VAL A 185 9.49 -49.30 -0.78
C VAL A 185 9.86 -48.59 0.52
N GLU A 186 10.63 -47.51 0.43
CA GLU A 186 10.77 -46.53 1.52
C GLU A 186 9.66 -45.48 1.38
N CYS A 187 8.75 -45.45 2.34
CA CYS A 187 7.53 -44.62 2.29
C CYS A 187 7.27 -43.83 3.59
N SER A 188 8.30 -43.68 4.43
CA SER A 188 8.18 -43.05 5.77
C SER A 188 8.76 -41.63 5.86
N ASP A 189 9.43 -41.15 4.82
CA ASP A 189 10.07 -39.82 4.77
C ASP A 189 9.10 -38.70 4.33
N ASN A 190 7.92 -38.63 4.94
CA ASN A 190 6.92 -37.63 4.57
C ASN A 190 6.39 -36.85 5.78
N LEU A 191 6.27 -35.53 5.60
CA LEU A 191 5.77 -34.58 6.59
C LEU A 191 4.80 -33.61 5.91
N PHE A 192 3.54 -33.64 6.34
CA PHE A 192 2.46 -32.83 5.81
C PHE A 192 2.12 -31.68 6.77
N THR A 193 2.44 -30.45 6.37
CA THR A 193 2.25 -29.23 7.19
C THR A 193 1.21 -28.24 6.64
N GLN A 194 0.62 -28.56 5.48
CA GLN A 194 -0.37 -27.70 4.82
C GLN A 194 -1.76 -27.85 5.47
N ARG A 195 -2.65 -26.86 5.36
CA ARG A 195 -4.01 -26.94 5.93
C ARG A 195 -4.88 -28.02 5.29
N THR A 196 -4.57 -28.45 4.08
CA THR A 196 -5.28 -29.52 3.39
C THR A 196 -4.27 -30.33 2.59
N GLY A 197 -4.52 -31.63 2.42
CA GLY A 197 -3.70 -32.46 1.56
C GLY A 197 -4.32 -33.81 1.27
N VAL A 198 -3.65 -34.60 0.44
CA VAL A 198 -4.05 -35.94 0.04
C VAL A 198 -2.91 -36.90 0.37
N ILE A 199 -3.25 -38.04 0.95
CA ILE A 199 -2.32 -39.10 1.32
C ILE A 199 -2.87 -40.40 0.74
N THR A 200 -2.00 -41.21 0.15
CA THR A 200 -2.37 -42.49 -0.48
C THR A 200 -1.39 -43.59 -0.08
N SER A 201 -1.80 -44.84 -0.25
CA SER A 201 -0.84 -45.95 -0.36
C SER A 201 0.13 -45.69 -1.53
N PRO A 202 1.35 -46.26 -1.48
CA PRO A 202 2.29 -46.09 -2.59
C PRO A 202 1.71 -46.68 -3.89
N ASP A 203 1.93 -45.96 -5.00
CA ASP A 203 1.45 -46.32 -6.36
C ASP A 203 -0.09 -46.39 -6.53
N PHE A 204 -0.88 -45.88 -5.58
CA PHE A 204 -2.34 -45.82 -5.70
C PHE A 204 -2.78 -45.16 -7.03
N PRO A 205 -3.73 -45.74 -7.78
CA PRO A 205 -4.63 -46.86 -7.44
C PRO A 205 -4.19 -48.24 -7.97
N ASN A 206 -2.89 -48.43 -8.24
CA ASN A 206 -2.31 -49.73 -8.55
C ASN A 206 -2.07 -50.54 -7.26
N PRO A 207 -1.81 -51.86 -7.36
CA PRO A 207 -1.46 -52.68 -6.21
C PRO A 207 -0.33 -52.06 -5.38
N TYR A 208 -0.50 -51.99 -4.06
CA TYR A 208 0.54 -51.42 -3.20
C TYR A 208 1.74 -52.37 -3.05
N PRO A 209 2.94 -51.83 -2.80
CA PRO A 209 4.13 -52.64 -2.55
C PRO A 209 3.95 -53.56 -1.36
N LYS A 210 4.33 -54.82 -1.52
CA LYS A 210 4.37 -55.82 -0.44
C LYS A 210 5.50 -55.50 0.54
N SER A 211 5.42 -56.07 1.73
CA SER A 211 6.47 -56.08 2.76
C SER A 211 6.96 -54.67 3.11
N SER A 212 6.04 -53.70 3.14
CA SER A 212 6.31 -52.28 3.32
C SER A 212 5.67 -51.76 4.61
N GLU A 213 6.40 -50.87 5.30
CA GLU A 213 5.91 -50.17 6.49
C GLU A 213 6.00 -48.67 6.25
N CYS A 214 4.85 -48.06 5.96
CA CYS A 214 4.75 -46.65 5.61
C CYS A 214 4.24 -45.82 6.78
N LEU A 215 4.98 -44.77 7.13
CA LEU A 215 4.61 -43.80 8.14
C LEU A 215 4.29 -42.46 7.48
N TYR A 216 3.06 -41.97 7.68
CA TYR A 216 2.64 -40.67 7.20
C TYR A 216 2.36 -39.70 8.34
N THR A 217 3.12 -38.61 8.40
CA THR A 217 3.04 -37.64 9.51
C THR A 217 2.37 -36.35 9.06
N ILE A 218 1.23 -36.03 9.65
CA ILE A 218 0.58 -34.71 9.54
C ILE A 218 0.92 -33.92 10.79
N GLU A 219 1.54 -32.76 10.63
CA GLU A 219 1.94 -31.88 11.73
C GLU A 219 1.56 -30.43 11.41
N LEU A 220 0.51 -29.96 12.07
CA LEU A 220 0.01 -28.60 11.95
C LEU A 220 0.34 -27.78 13.20
N GLU A 221 0.21 -26.46 13.08
CA GLU A 221 0.33 -25.54 14.21
C GLU A 221 -0.69 -25.86 15.31
N GLU A 222 -0.27 -25.70 16.57
CA GLU A 222 -1.14 -25.90 17.73
C GLU A 222 -2.42 -25.05 17.62
N GLY A 223 -3.57 -25.68 17.83
CA GLY A 223 -4.89 -25.06 17.72
C GLY A 223 -5.69 -25.51 16.50
N PHE A 224 -5.04 -26.09 15.49
CA PHE A 224 -5.74 -26.83 14.43
C PHE A 224 -6.18 -28.23 14.89
N MET A 225 -7.22 -28.75 14.24
CA MET A 225 -7.74 -30.09 14.40
C MET A 225 -7.81 -30.76 13.02
N VAL A 226 -7.16 -31.91 12.85
CA VAL A 226 -7.12 -32.62 11.57
C VAL A 226 -8.39 -33.46 11.42
N ASN A 227 -9.13 -33.23 10.34
CA ASN A 227 -10.21 -34.11 9.89
C ASN A 227 -9.71 -34.97 8.74
N LEU A 228 -9.89 -36.28 8.83
CA LEU A 228 -9.51 -37.25 7.80
C LEU A 228 -10.77 -37.78 7.11
N GLN A 229 -10.71 -37.89 5.78
CA GLN A 229 -11.78 -38.44 4.98
C GLN A 229 -11.19 -39.36 3.91
N PHE A 230 -11.51 -40.65 3.99
CA PHE A 230 -11.17 -41.60 2.93
C PHE A 230 -12.06 -41.37 1.71
N GLU A 231 -11.47 -41.47 0.53
CA GLU A 231 -12.08 -41.16 -0.76
C GLU A 231 -11.64 -42.21 -1.79
N ASP A 232 -12.40 -42.34 -2.89
CA ASP A 232 -12.13 -43.30 -3.97
C ASP A 232 -12.12 -44.78 -3.50
N ILE A 233 -11.22 -45.58 -4.08
CA ILE A 233 -11.09 -47.02 -3.81
C ILE A 233 -10.43 -47.23 -2.44
N PHE A 234 -11.00 -48.15 -1.66
CA PHE A 234 -10.43 -48.64 -0.42
C PHE A 234 -10.40 -50.16 -0.51
N ASP A 235 -9.21 -50.72 -0.65
CA ASP A 235 -8.99 -52.13 -0.97
C ASP A 235 -7.69 -52.58 -0.31
N ILE A 236 -7.81 -53.16 0.88
CA ILE A 236 -6.69 -53.61 1.72
C ILE A 236 -6.98 -55.04 2.14
N GLU A 237 -5.98 -55.92 2.07
CA GLU A 237 -6.17 -57.35 2.38
C GLU A 237 -6.77 -57.58 3.77
N ASP A 238 -7.81 -58.41 3.85
CA ASP A 238 -8.50 -58.74 5.08
C ASP A 238 -8.73 -60.24 5.26
N HIS A 239 -9.35 -60.59 6.39
CA HIS A 239 -9.79 -61.94 6.66
C HIS A 239 -11.21 -61.89 7.23
N PRO A 240 -12.13 -62.78 6.79
CA PRO A 240 -13.54 -62.70 7.18
C PRO A 240 -13.79 -62.85 8.69
N GLU A 241 -12.90 -63.57 9.40
CA GLU A 241 -13.08 -63.87 10.83
C GLU A 241 -12.07 -63.18 11.75
N VAL A 242 -10.93 -62.73 11.22
CA VAL A 242 -9.83 -62.19 12.00
C VAL A 242 -9.65 -60.73 11.61
N PRO A 243 -9.66 -59.78 12.55
CA PRO A 243 -9.59 -58.36 12.21
C PRO A 243 -8.18 -58.00 11.70
N CYS A 244 -8.08 -57.75 10.39
CA CYS A 244 -6.90 -57.25 9.69
C CYS A 244 -5.57 -57.97 10.04
N PRO A 245 -5.46 -59.29 9.80
CA PRO A 245 -4.27 -60.06 10.16
C PRO A 245 -3.09 -59.83 9.21
N TYR A 246 -3.36 -59.46 7.96
CA TYR A 246 -2.38 -59.31 6.89
C TYR A 246 -1.93 -57.84 6.79
N ASP A 247 -2.81 -57.01 6.22
CA ASP A 247 -2.54 -55.61 5.90
C ASP A 247 -3.47 -54.69 6.67
N TYR A 248 -2.98 -53.49 7.04
CA TYR A 248 -3.81 -52.56 7.80
C TYR A 248 -3.30 -51.12 7.84
N ILE A 249 -4.24 -50.20 8.10
CA ILE A 249 -3.96 -48.83 8.53
C ILE A 249 -4.19 -48.70 10.04
N LYS A 250 -3.25 -48.07 10.76
CA LYS A 250 -3.42 -47.58 12.13
C LYS A 250 -3.21 -46.08 12.18
N ILE A 251 -4.14 -45.35 12.80
CA ILE A 251 -4.06 -43.89 12.92
C ILE A 251 -3.82 -43.53 14.38
N LYS A 252 -2.65 -42.99 14.70
CA LYS A 252 -2.27 -42.53 16.04
C LYS A 252 -2.53 -41.04 16.17
N VAL A 253 -3.33 -40.68 17.17
CA VAL A 253 -3.70 -39.31 17.53
C VAL A 253 -3.38 -39.12 19.01
N GLY A 254 -2.25 -38.47 19.31
CA GLY A 254 -1.72 -38.38 20.67
C GLY A 254 -1.49 -39.78 21.29
N PRO A 255 -2.10 -40.12 22.45
CA PRO A 255 -1.96 -41.44 23.06
C PRO A 255 -2.93 -42.49 22.49
N LYS A 256 -3.92 -42.08 21.68
CA LYS A 256 -4.96 -42.98 21.15
C LYS A 256 -4.56 -43.53 19.78
N VAL A 257 -4.84 -44.81 19.54
CA VAL A 257 -4.71 -45.46 18.23
C VAL A 257 -6.10 -45.85 17.74
N LEU A 258 -6.41 -45.52 16.49
CA LEU A 258 -7.62 -45.92 15.77
C LEU A 258 -7.26 -46.99 14.74
N GLY A 259 -8.19 -47.90 14.48
CA GLY A 259 -7.97 -49.09 13.64
C GLY A 259 -7.62 -50.35 14.46
N PRO A 260 -7.03 -51.39 13.85
CA PRO A 260 -6.62 -51.44 12.44
C PRO A 260 -7.81 -51.35 11.47
N PHE A 261 -7.58 -50.79 10.28
CA PHE A 261 -8.55 -50.72 9.18
C PHE A 261 -8.04 -51.49 7.97
N CYS A 262 -8.89 -52.35 7.40
CA CYS A 262 -8.64 -53.18 6.22
C CYS A 262 -9.99 -53.53 5.53
N GLY A 263 -9.95 -54.28 4.44
CA GLY A 263 -11.10 -54.72 3.66
C GLY A 263 -11.48 -53.73 2.55
N GLU A 264 -12.68 -53.91 1.99
CA GLU A 264 -13.18 -53.12 0.85
C GLU A 264 -13.96 -51.85 1.26
N LYS A 265 -14.23 -51.68 2.55
CA LYS A 265 -15.03 -50.55 3.06
C LYS A 265 -14.21 -49.61 3.91
N ALA A 266 -14.01 -48.40 3.40
CA ALA A 266 -13.35 -47.32 4.12
C ALA A 266 -14.04 -46.98 5.45
N PRO A 267 -13.29 -46.55 6.49
CA PRO A 267 -13.87 -46.06 7.72
C PRO A 267 -14.60 -44.72 7.52
N GLU A 268 -15.55 -44.43 8.41
CA GLU A 268 -16.27 -43.14 8.42
C GLU A 268 -15.29 -41.96 8.68
N PRO A 269 -15.64 -40.73 8.27
CA PRO A 269 -14.80 -39.56 8.48
C PRO A 269 -14.36 -39.37 9.94
N ILE A 270 -13.07 -39.12 10.15
CA ILE A 270 -12.44 -39.10 11.47
C ILE A 270 -12.07 -37.66 11.83
N ASN A 271 -12.75 -37.09 12.84
CA ASN A 271 -12.29 -35.86 13.48
C ASN A 271 -11.35 -36.21 14.65
N THR A 272 -10.08 -35.81 14.52
CA THR A 272 -9.02 -36.20 15.46
C THR A 272 -8.95 -35.32 16.71
N GLN A 273 -9.52 -34.11 16.67
CA GLN A 273 -9.34 -33.09 17.72
C GLN A 273 -7.86 -32.80 18.06
N SER A 274 -6.94 -33.07 17.12
CA SER A 274 -5.50 -32.88 17.30
C SER A 274 -4.87 -32.23 16.07
N HIS A 275 -3.80 -31.48 16.28
CA HIS A 275 -2.99 -30.87 15.22
C HIS A 275 -1.92 -31.83 14.66
N SER A 276 -1.71 -32.99 15.31
CA SER A 276 -0.70 -33.97 14.91
C SER A 276 -1.31 -35.37 14.79
N VAL A 277 -1.08 -36.01 13.65
CA VAL A 277 -1.59 -37.34 13.31
C VAL A 277 -0.50 -38.16 12.65
N LEU A 278 -0.30 -39.39 13.11
CA LEU A 278 0.59 -40.37 12.48
C LEU A 278 -0.25 -41.51 11.92
N ILE A 279 -0.13 -41.76 10.62
CA ILE A 279 -0.83 -42.84 9.91
C ILE A 279 0.21 -43.90 9.58
N LEU A 280 0.04 -45.11 10.09
CA LEU A 280 0.86 -46.27 9.77
C LEU A 280 0.09 -47.15 8.80
N PHE A 281 0.70 -47.50 7.68
CA PHE A 281 0.20 -48.52 6.76
C PHE A 281 1.21 -49.66 6.67
N HIS A 282 0.74 -50.88 6.93
CA HIS A 282 1.52 -52.11 6.91
C HIS A 282 1.00 -53.03 5.80
N SER A 283 1.92 -53.55 4.99
CA SER A 283 1.66 -54.63 4.02
C SER A 283 2.56 -55.83 4.26
N ASP A 284 2.00 -57.05 4.20
CA ASP A 284 2.73 -58.30 4.33
C ASP A 284 3.34 -58.77 2.99
N ASN A 285 3.75 -60.03 2.86
CA ASN A 285 4.46 -60.54 1.70
C ASN A 285 3.56 -61.13 0.59
N SER A 286 2.25 -60.89 0.64
CA SER A 286 1.25 -61.35 -0.33
C SER A 286 0.30 -60.21 -0.77
N GLY A 287 -0.67 -60.53 -1.62
CA GLY A 287 -1.72 -59.60 -2.03
C GLY A 287 -1.43 -58.74 -3.26
N GLU A 288 -2.49 -58.39 -3.99
CA GLU A 288 -2.48 -57.46 -5.14
C GLU A 288 -3.53 -56.34 -4.96
N ASN A 289 -3.90 -56.07 -3.70
CA ASN A 289 -4.95 -55.11 -3.37
C ASN A 289 -4.51 -53.68 -3.71
N ARG A 290 -5.47 -52.85 -4.12
CA ARG A 290 -5.22 -51.56 -4.78
C ARG A 290 -4.99 -50.39 -3.82
N GLY A 291 -5.16 -50.61 -2.53
CA GLY A 291 -4.82 -49.68 -1.47
C GLY A 291 -5.89 -48.64 -1.18
N TRP A 292 -5.46 -47.44 -0.81
CA TRP A 292 -6.34 -46.43 -0.23
C TRP A 292 -5.91 -45.01 -0.55
N ARG A 293 -6.88 -44.11 -0.50
CA ARG A 293 -6.69 -42.66 -0.58
C ARG A 293 -7.51 -41.96 0.50
N LEU A 294 -6.91 -40.94 1.11
CA LEU A 294 -7.62 -40.02 1.99
C LEU A 294 -7.23 -38.58 1.71
N SER A 295 -8.17 -37.68 1.94
CA SER A 295 -7.92 -36.25 2.06
C SER A 295 -7.97 -35.86 3.54
N TYR A 296 -7.14 -34.89 3.93
CA TYR A 296 -7.21 -34.28 5.25
C TYR A 296 -7.48 -32.78 5.15
N ARG A 297 -8.20 -32.25 6.14
CA ARG A 297 -8.49 -30.81 6.27
C ARG A 297 -8.27 -30.36 7.70
N ALA A 298 -7.56 -29.26 7.87
CA ALA A 298 -7.41 -28.55 9.12
C ALA A 298 -8.71 -27.78 9.41
N ALA A 299 -9.35 -28.13 10.51
CA ALA A 299 -10.41 -27.35 11.13
C ALA A 299 -9.86 -26.58 12.34
N GLY A 300 -10.57 -25.55 12.76
CA GLY A 300 -10.31 -24.81 13.99
C GLY A 300 -11.63 -24.42 14.63
N ASN A 301 -11.58 -23.96 15.87
CA ASN A 301 -12.78 -23.43 16.54
C ASN A 301 -13.32 -22.22 15.77
N GLU A 302 -14.64 -22.19 15.57
CA GLU A 302 -15.32 -21.07 14.90
C GLU A 302 -15.39 -19.86 15.85
N CYS A 303 -15.04 -18.68 15.35
CA CYS A 303 -15.23 -17.42 16.06
C CYS A 303 -16.62 -16.83 15.80
N PRO A 304 -17.19 -16.04 16.73
CA PRO A 304 -18.50 -15.43 16.56
C PRO A 304 -18.50 -14.44 15.39
N GLU A 305 -19.65 -14.27 14.75
CA GLU A 305 -19.84 -13.33 13.64
C GLU A 305 -19.54 -11.89 14.08
N LEU A 306 -18.86 -11.13 13.21
CA LEU A 306 -18.49 -9.75 13.46
C LEU A 306 -19.48 -8.79 12.80
N GLN A 307 -19.98 -7.83 13.57
CA GLN A 307 -20.79 -6.72 13.06
C GLN A 307 -19.88 -5.54 12.70
N PRO A 308 -19.89 -5.02 11.46
CA PRO A 308 -19.07 -3.88 11.10
C PRO A 308 -19.41 -2.66 11.97
N PRO A 309 -18.41 -1.84 12.36
CA PRO A 309 -18.69 -0.63 13.10
C PRO A 309 -19.51 0.34 12.24
N VAL A 310 -20.34 1.16 12.89
CA VAL A 310 -21.07 2.23 12.20
C VAL A 310 -20.07 3.16 11.50
N HIS A 311 -20.30 3.46 10.22
CA HIS A 311 -19.36 4.19 9.35
C HIS A 311 -18.02 3.48 9.11
N GLY A 312 -18.04 2.15 9.04
CA GLY A 312 -16.88 1.35 8.68
C GLY A 312 -17.24 -0.02 8.13
N LYS A 313 -16.20 -0.80 7.89
CA LYS A 313 -16.26 -2.11 7.23
C LYS A 313 -15.20 -3.06 7.78
N ILE A 314 -15.41 -4.35 7.52
CA ILE A 314 -14.53 -5.46 7.92
C ILE A 314 -14.12 -6.22 6.65
N GLU A 315 -12.82 -6.44 6.47
CA GLU A 315 -12.26 -7.13 5.30
C GLU A 315 -11.24 -8.19 5.73
N PRO A 316 -11.30 -9.43 5.21
CA PRO A 316 -12.33 -9.96 4.32
C PRO A 316 -13.66 -10.20 5.04
N SER A 317 -14.78 -9.99 4.35
CA SER A 317 -16.13 -10.32 4.87
C SER A 317 -16.45 -11.77 4.55
N GLN A 318 -16.49 -12.62 5.57
CA GLN A 318 -16.79 -14.05 5.47
C GLN A 318 -18.05 -14.39 6.29
N ALA A 319 -18.77 -15.44 5.89
CA ALA A 319 -19.94 -15.92 6.62
C ALA A 319 -19.58 -16.61 7.96
N LYS A 320 -18.37 -17.19 8.02
CA LYS A 320 -17.81 -17.87 9.17
C LYS A 320 -16.33 -17.57 9.25
N TYR A 321 -15.80 -17.46 10.47
CA TYR A 321 -14.38 -17.30 10.75
C TYR A 321 -13.92 -18.43 11.67
N SER A 322 -12.71 -18.91 11.47
CA SER A 322 -12.10 -19.99 12.23
C SER A 322 -10.69 -19.62 12.66
N PHE A 323 -10.09 -20.43 13.53
CA PHE A 323 -8.74 -20.21 14.07
C PHE A 323 -7.74 -19.72 13.00
N LYS A 324 -6.98 -18.67 13.35
CA LYS A 324 -6.02 -17.95 12.49
C LYS A 324 -6.60 -17.09 11.38
N ASP A 325 -7.93 -16.98 11.25
CA ASP A 325 -8.50 -15.96 10.37
C ASP A 325 -8.23 -14.57 10.93
N GLN A 326 -7.83 -13.66 10.04
CA GLN A 326 -7.51 -12.27 10.36
C GLN A 326 -8.43 -11.36 9.57
N VAL A 327 -8.91 -10.32 10.23
CA VAL A 327 -9.72 -9.29 9.61
C VAL A 327 -9.17 -7.91 9.92
N LEU A 328 -9.30 -7.02 8.93
CA LEU A 328 -8.98 -5.61 9.02
C LEU A 328 -10.27 -4.81 9.13
N ILE A 329 -10.39 -4.05 10.21
CA ILE A 329 -11.43 -3.06 10.41
C ILE A 329 -10.94 -1.72 9.90
N SER A 330 -11.74 -1.07 9.07
CA SER A 330 -11.47 0.28 8.54
C SER A 330 -12.73 1.14 8.56
N CYS A 331 -12.57 2.45 8.51
CA CYS A 331 -13.69 3.40 8.52
C CYS A 331 -13.90 4.05 7.15
N ASP A 332 -15.10 4.58 6.94
CA ASP A 332 -15.48 5.32 5.75
C ASP A 332 -14.65 6.61 5.61
N THR A 333 -14.62 7.17 4.40
CA THR A 333 -13.96 8.46 4.13
C THR A 333 -14.48 9.56 5.07
N GLY A 334 -13.56 10.23 5.77
CA GLY A 334 -13.87 11.26 6.76
C GLY A 334 -14.13 10.72 8.17
N TYR A 335 -13.84 9.43 8.40
CA TYR A 335 -13.79 8.80 9.71
C TYR A 335 -12.43 8.13 9.93
N LYS A 336 -12.08 7.92 11.20
CA LYS A 336 -10.87 7.19 11.64
C LYS A 336 -11.26 6.12 12.66
N VAL A 337 -10.53 5.01 12.65
CA VAL A 337 -10.70 3.98 13.67
C VAL A 337 -10.22 4.54 15.00
N LEU A 338 -11.07 4.48 16.01
CA LEU A 338 -10.76 4.91 17.37
C LEU A 338 -10.72 3.71 18.30
N LYS A 339 -9.55 3.46 18.88
CA LYS A 339 -9.34 2.43 19.90
C LYS A 339 -8.55 3.04 21.04
N ASP A 340 -9.08 2.97 22.26
CA ASP A 340 -8.43 3.45 23.47
C ASP A 340 -7.91 4.90 23.36
N ASN A 341 -8.72 5.78 22.75
CA ASN A 341 -8.42 7.19 22.44
C ASN A 341 -7.28 7.42 21.42
N VAL A 342 -6.84 6.39 20.71
CA VAL A 342 -5.87 6.48 19.62
C VAL A 342 -6.57 6.32 18.28
N GLU A 343 -6.30 7.26 17.37
CA GLU A 343 -6.83 7.24 16.00
C GLU A 343 -5.87 6.52 15.05
N MET A 344 -6.41 5.65 14.19
CA MET A 344 -5.66 4.90 13.19
C MET A 344 -6.50 4.66 11.92
N ASP A 345 -5.85 4.23 10.84
CA ASP A 345 -6.51 3.97 9.56
C ASP A 345 -7.17 2.60 9.52
N THR A 346 -6.49 1.59 10.07
CA THR A 346 -6.96 0.21 10.14
C THR A 346 -6.64 -0.39 11.50
N PHE A 347 -7.46 -1.35 11.94
CA PHE A 347 -7.23 -2.14 13.14
C PHE A 347 -7.43 -3.61 12.84
N GLN A 348 -6.48 -4.44 13.25
CA GLN A 348 -6.48 -5.87 12.94
C GLN A 348 -6.90 -6.68 14.17
N ILE A 349 -7.78 -7.66 13.95
CA ILE A 349 -8.10 -8.69 14.95
C ILE A 349 -7.97 -10.07 14.33
N GLU A 350 -7.70 -11.07 15.17
CA GLU A 350 -7.50 -12.46 14.76
C GLU A 350 -8.38 -13.41 15.57
N CYS A 351 -8.80 -14.51 14.95
CA CYS A 351 -9.53 -15.57 15.63
C CYS A 351 -8.55 -16.50 16.36
N LEU A 352 -8.67 -16.54 17.69
CA LEU A 352 -7.81 -17.29 18.59
C LEU A 352 -8.20 -18.76 18.70
N LYS A 353 -7.31 -19.57 19.29
CA LYS A 353 -7.48 -21.04 19.37
C LYS A 353 -8.71 -21.47 20.17
N ASP A 354 -9.19 -20.63 21.08
CA ASP A 354 -10.37 -20.88 21.91
C ASP A 354 -11.69 -20.46 21.23
N GLY A 355 -11.65 -19.99 19.99
CA GLY A 355 -12.82 -19.48 19.27
C GLY A 355 -13.23 -18.06 19.68
N THR A 356 -12.35 -17.31 20.36
CA THR A 356 -12.58 -15.90 20.66
C THR A 356 -11.78 -14.99 19.73
N TRP A 357 -12.26 -13.77 19.52
CA TRP A 357 -11.48 -12.75 18.81
C TRP A 357 -10.44 -12.13 19.75
N SER A 358 -9.25 -11.86 19.21
CA SER A 358 -8.16 -11.25 19.98
C SER A 358 -8.55 -9.92 20.62
N ASN A 359 -9.47 -9.17 20.00
CA ASN A 359 -9.94 -7.87 20.46
C ASN A 359 -11.40 -7.62 20.05
N LYS A 360 -12.06 -6.69 20.75
CA LYS A 360 -13.40 -6.19 20.38
C LYS A 360 -13.30 -5.21 19.21
N ILE A 361 -14.36 -5.16 18.40
CA ILE A 361 -14.49 -4.24 17.27
C ILE A 361 -14.38 -2.78 17.77
N PRO A 362 -13.48 -1.96 17.22
CA PRO A 362 -13.34 -0.54 17.57
C PRO A 362 -14.46 0.31 16.98
N THR A 363 -14.54 1.59 17.35
CA THR A 363 -15.54 2.52 16.82
C THR A 363 -14.95 3.44 15.76
N CYS A 364 -15.75 3.91 14.81
CA CYS A 364 -15.35 4.95 13.86
C CYS A 364 -15.68 6.35 14.40
N LYS A 365 -14.65 7.17 14.55
CA LYS A 365 -14.78 8.57 14.97
C LYS A 365 -14.74 9.47 13.74
N ILE A 366 -15.69 10.40 13.65
CA ILE A 366 -15.71 11.39 12.57
C ILE A 366 -14.51 12.34 12.69
N VAL A 367 -13.91 12.69 11.55
CA VAL A 367 -12.79 13.63 11.50
C VAL A 367 -13.28 15.04 11.86
N ASP A 368 -12.47 15.77 12.64
CA ASP A 368 -12.76 17.12 13.11
C ASP A 368 -11.68 18.11 12.63
N CYS A 369 -12.09 19.15 11.90
CA CYS A 369 -11.21 20.21 11.43
C CYS A 369 -10.86 21.25 12.50
N ARG A 370 -11.45 21.12 13.70
CA ARG A 370 -11.33 22.06 14.82
C ARG A 370 -11.85 23.47 14.47
N ALA A 371 -11.69 24.38 15.41
CA ALA A 371 -12.06 25.78 15.23
C ALA A 371 -11.35 26.36 13.98
N PRO A 372 -12.10 26.99 13.06
CA PRO A 372 -11.50 27.66 11.91
C PRO A 372 -10.65 28.85 12.38
N GLY A 373 -9.63 29.20 11.59
CA GLY A 373 -8.79 30.37 11.88
C GLY A 373 -9.59 31.66 11.87
N GLU A 374 -9.21 32.62 12.71
CA GLU A 374 -9.84 33.94 12.68
C GLU A 374 -9.40 34.71 11.43
N LEU A 375 -10.35 35.44 10.82
CA LEU A 375 -10.09 36.28 9.65
C LEU A 375 -9.89 37.72 10.10
N GLU A 376 -8.73 38.28 9.79
CA GLU A 376 -8.44 39.69 10.01
C GLU A 376 -9.43 40.58 9.24
N HIS A 377 -10.04 41.55 9.93
CA HIS A 377 -11.10 42.42 9.41
C HIS A 377 -12.31 41.68 8.82
N GLY A 378 -12.57 40.47 9.32
CA GLY A 378 -13.68 39.66 8.88
C GLY A 378 -14.33 38.87 10.01
N LEU A 379 -15.30 38.05 9.62
CA LEU A 379 -16.06 37.20 10.51
C LEU A 379 -16.29 35.85 9.85
N VAL A 380 -16.44 34.82 10.68
CA VAL A 380 -16.77 33.46 10.27
C VAL A 380 -18.22 33.16 10.63
N THR A 381 -18.98 32.64 9.67
CA THR A 381 -20.33 32.15 9.86
C THR A 381 -20.38 30.66 9.61
N PHE A 382 -20.93 29.89 10.55
CA PHE A 382 -21.15 28.47 10.38
C PHE A 382 -22.46 28.26 9.61
N SER A 383 -22.45 27.36 8.62
CA SER A 383 -23.66 27.04 7.86
C SER A 383 -24.72 26.31 8.72
N THR A 384 -24.34 25.82 9.90
CA THR A 384 -25.23 25.15 10.87
C THR A 384 -25.27 25.91 12.20
N ARG A 385 -26.42 25.89 12.90
CA ARG A 385 -26.58 26.56 14.21
C ARG A 385 -25.74 25.95 15.34
N ASN A 386 -25.29 24.72 15.18
CA ASN A 386 -24.51 23.99 16.19
C ASN A 386 -23.01 24.24 16.04
N ASN A 387 -22.58 25.10 15.11
CA ASN A 387 -21.17 25.43 14.85
C ASN A 387 -20.31 24.18 14.64
N LEU A 388 -20.82 23.21 13.87
CA LEU A 388 -20.12 21.95 13.62
C LEU A 388 -18.79 22.19 12.86
N THR A 389 -17.75 21.51 13.32
CA THR A 389 -16.39 21.55 12.74
C THR A 389 -15.95 20.21 12.14
N THR A 390 -16.84 19.21 12.18
CA THR A 390 -16.57 17.85 11.70
C THR A 390 -16.67 17.72 10.18
N TYR A 391 -16.18 16.61 9.64
CA TYR A 391 -16.17 16.31 8.21
C TYR A 391 -17.47 16.69 7.49
N LYS A 392 -17.35 17.35 6.32
CA LYS A 392 -18.44 17.94 5.52
C LYS A 392 -19.15 19.15 6.13
N SER A 393 -18.79 19.60 7.33
CA SER A 393 -19.28 20.89 7.83
C SER A 393 -18.78 22.04 6.96
N GLU A 394 -19.56 23.10 6.87
CA GLU A 394 -19.27 24.27 6.03
C GLU A 394 -19.28 25.54 6.87
N ILE A 395 -18.34 26.42 6.57
CA ILE A 395 -18.24 27.78 7.09
C ILE A 395 -18.12 28.77 5.94
N ARG A 396 -18.48 30.02 6.20
CA ARG A 396 -18.29 31.14 5.29
C ARG A 396 -17.59 32.28 6.01
N TYR A 397 -16.47 32.69 5.46
CA TYR A 397 -15.83 33.95 5.80
C TYR A 397 -16.48 35.10 5.04
N SER A 398 -16.62 36.24 5.71
CA SER A 398 -17.02 37.52 5.12
C SER A 398 -16.20 38.65 5.73
N CYS A 399 -15.88 39.67 4.94
CA CYS A 399 -15.21 40.86 5.45
C CYS A 399 -16.19 41.78 6.17
N GLN A 400 -15.68 42.67 7.02
CA GLN A 400 -16.48 43.66 7.73
C GLN A 400 -16.91 44.79 6.79
N GLU A 401 -18.01 44.56 6.07
CA GLU A 401 -18.62 45.56 5.19
C GLU A 401 -19.22 46.73 6.00
N PRO A 402 -19.24 47.96 5.45
CA PRO A 402 -18.74 48.36 4.14
C PRO A 402 -17.25 48.77 4.12
N TYR A 403 -16.52 48.61 5.23
CA TYR A 403 -15.16 49.17 5.40
C TYR A 403 -14.07 48.33 4.76
N TYR A 404 -14.31 47.03 4.61
CA TYR A 404 -13.40 46.10 3.95
C TYR A 404 -14.14 45.26 2.92
N LYS A 405 -13.43 44.89 1.87
CA LYS A 405 -13.93 44.00 0.83
C LYS A 405 -12.97 42.84 0.59
N MET A 406 -13.54 41.69 0.30
CA MET A 406 -12.78 40.47 0.03
C MET A 406 -12.06 40.55 -1.32
N LEU A 407 -10.76 40.30 -1.30
CA LEU A 407 -9.93 40.25 -2.51
C LEU A 407 -10.42 39.12 -3.44
N ASN A 408 -10.44 39.39 -4.76
CA ASN A 408 -10.81 38.46 -5.84
C ASN A 408 -12.28 37.97 -5.87
N ASN A 409 -13.20 38.59 -5.13
CA ASN A 409 -14.64 38.23 -5.13
C ASN A 409 -14.90 36.72 -4.94
N ILE A 410 -14.07 36.08 -4.12
CA ILE A 410 -14.22 34.67 -3.75
C ILE A 410 -15.43 34.49 -2.83
N THR A 411 -16.02 33.29 -2.84
CA THR A 411 -17.26 33.02 -2.09
C THR A 411 -17.08 33.00 -0.57
N GLY A 412 -15.83 32.92 -0.08
CA GLY A 412 -15.51 32.77 1.34
C GLY A 412 -15.89 31.39 1.93
N ILE A 413 -16.38 30.44 1.14
CA ILE A 413 -16.87 29.14 1.62
C ILE A 413 -15.72 28.15 1.83
N TYR A 414 -15.66 27.55 3.01
CA TYR A 414 -14.73 26.47 3.35
C TYR A 414 -15.50 25.25 3.85
N THR A 415 -15.06 24.06 3.44
CA THR A 415 -15.63 22.79 3.87
C THR A 415 -14.58 21.98 4.61
N CYS A 416 -14.97 21.33 5.71
CA CYS A 416 -14.09 20.44 6.44
C CYS A 416 -13.79 19.17 5.63
N SER A 417 -12.53 18.98 5.26
CA SER A 417 -12.07 17.86 4.44
C SER A 417 -11.95 16.55 5.23
N ALA A 418 -11.80 15.43 4.51
CA ALA A 418 -11.59 14.12 5.13
C ALA A 418 -10.26 14.00 5.89
N GLN A 419 -9.34 14.96 5.68
CA GLN A 419 -8.04 15.05 6.34
C GLN A 419 -8.04 15.97 7.57
N GLY A 420 -9.20 16.55 7.93
CA GLY A 420 -9.29 17.45 9.07
C GLY A 420 -8.77 18.86 8.76
N VAL A 421 -8.92 19.33 7.52
CA VAL A 421 -8.49 20.68 7.10
C VAL A 421 -9.66 21.44 6.48
N TRP A 422 -9.82 22.71 6.85
CA TRP A 422 -10.77 23.62 6.20
C TRP A 422 -10.28 23.98 4.79
N MET A 423 -11.08 23.66 3.78
CA MET A 423 -10.70 23.81 2.37
C MET A 423 -11.67 24.69 1.59
N ASN A 424 -11.15 25.70 0.90
CA ASN A 424 -11.83 26.46 -0.14
C ASN A 424 -11.45 25.94 -1.53
N LYS A 425 -12.39 26.01 -2.48
CA LYS A 425 -12.19 25.50 -3.85
C LYS A 425 -11.08 26.22 -4.63
N VAL A 426 -10.79 27.47 -4.30
CA VAL A 426 -9.82 28.31 -5.01
C VAL A 426 -8.56 28.53 -4.17
N LEU A 427 -8.72 28.90 -2.90
CA LEU A 427 -7.60 29.21 -2.00
C LEU A 427 -7.00 27.98 -1.30
N GLY A 428 -7.63 26.81 -1.42
CA GLY A 428 -7.22 25.63 -0.66
C GLY A 428 -7.32 25.89 0.84
N ARG A 429 -6.19 25.80 1.55
CA ARG A 429 -6.12 26.01 3.01
C ARG A 429 -5.88 27.48 3.42
N SER A 430 -5.52 28.34 2.49
CA SER A 430 -5.13 29.73 2.80
C SER A 430 -6.36 30.57 3.06
N LEU A 431 -6.37 31.40 4.11
CA LEU A 431 -7.49 32.28 4.43
C LEU A 431 -7.71 33.35 3.34
N PRO A 432 -8.94 33.87 3.18
CA PRO A 432 -9.20 35.02 2.33
C PRO A 432 -8.52 36.28 2.90
N THR A 433 -8.39 37.32 2.07
CA THR A 433 -7.83 38.62 2.48
C THR A 433 -8.89 39.71 2.36
N CYS A 434 -9.06 40.49 3.43
CA CYS A 434 -9.95 41.64 3.47
C CYS A 434 -9.12 42.92 3.27
N LEU A 435 -9.47 43.72 2.26
CA LEU A 435 -8.78 44.97 1.94
C LEU A 435 -9.66 46.18 2.28
N PRO A 436 -9.08 47.26 2.82
CA PRO A 436 -9.79 48.52 3.04
C PRO A 436 -10.49 49.04 1.78
N GLU A 437 -11.74 49.46 1.95
CA GLU A 437 -12.50 50.19 0.94
C GLU A 437 -12.16 51.70 1.03
N CYS A 438 -11.90 52.34 -0.12
CA CYS A 438 -11.52 53.75 -0.20
C CYS A 438 -12.59 54.62 -0.86
N GLY A 439 -12.64 55.90 -0.49
CA GLY A 439 -13.37 56.94 -1.22
C GLY A 439 -14.90 56.80 -1.17
N GLN A 440 -15.45 56.07 -0.19
CA GLN A 440 -16.89 55.84 -0.02
C GLN A 440 -17.36 56.35 1.34
N PRO A 441 -17.59 57.67 1.50
CA PRO A 441 -18.02 58.23 2.77
C PRO A 441 -19.38 57.68 3.21
N SER A 442 -19.55 57.44 4.50
CA SER A 442 -20.81 56.92 5.06
C SER A 442 -21.96 57.93 4.93
N ARG A 443 -21.64 59.21 4.71
CA ARG A 443 -22.58 60.29 4.48
C ARG A 443 -22.31 60.93 3.13
N SER A 444 -23.33 60.98 2.27
CA SER A 444 -23.25 61.69 0.98
C SER A 444 -23.33 63.21 1.19
N LEU A 445 -22.75 63.97 0.27
CA LEU A 445 -22.94 65.42 0.25
C LEU A 445 -24.43 65.78 0.08
N PRO A 446 -24.92 66.84 0.76
CA PRO A 446 -26.31 67.30 0.62
C PRO A 446 -26.67 67.60 -0.85
N SER A 447 -27.76 67.02 -1.35
CA SER A 447 -28.22 67.11 -2.75
C SER A 447 -28.78 68.48 -3.16
N LEU A 448 -29.12 69.31 -2.18
CA LEU A 448 -29.55 70.70 -2.37
C LEU A 448 -28.35 71.62 -2.16
N VAL A 449 -27.85 72.25 -3.23
CA VAL A 449 -27.66 73.71 -3.39
C VAL A 449 -26.87 73.96 -4.69
N LYS A 450 -27.57 74.40 -5.75
CA LYS A 450 -27.00 74.83 -7.05
C LYS A 450 -26.24 76.17 -7.02
N ARG A 451 -26.02 76.78 -5.85
CA ARG A 451 -25.24 78.03 -5.69
C ARG A 451 -24.72 78.13 -4.25
N ILE A 452 -23.49 77.72 -4.00
CA ILE A 452 -22.83 77.97 -2.71
C ILE A 452 -21.71 78.98 -2.96
N ILE A 453 -21.76 80.14 -2.29
CA ILE A 453 -20.64 81.07 -2.15
C ILE A 453 -20.30 81.16 -0.64
N GLY A 454 -19.03 81.02 -0.23
CA GLY A 454 -18.56 80.83 1.17
C GLY A 454 -18.35 79.37 1.62
N GLY A 455 -17.42 79.13 2.57
CA GLY A 455 -17.15 77.82 3.20
C GLY A 455 -18.30 77.35 4.11
N ARG A 456 -18.46 76.03 4.29
CA ARG A 456 -19.53 75.41 5.12
C ARG A 456 -18.94 74.49 6.17
N ASN A 457 -19.58 74.42 7.34
CA ASN A 457 -19.27 73.38 8.31
C ASN A 457 -19.54 72.01 7.67
N ALA A 458 -18.59 71.09 7.81
CA ALA A 458 -18.79 69.69 7.47
C ALA A 458 -19.76 69.06 8.49
N GLU A 459 -20.36 67.93 8.14
CA GLU A 459 -21.04 67.07 9.10
C GLU A 459 -20.15 65.84 9.37
N PRO A 460 -20.24 65.21 10.56
CA PRO A 460 -19.50 63.98 10.84
C PRO A 460 -19.73 62.91 9.77
N GLY A 461 -18.63 62.33 9.27
CA GLY A 461 -18.64 61.32 8.21
C GLY A 461 -18.65 61.84 6.76
N LEU A 462 -18.68 63.17 6.51
CA LEU A 462 -18.56 63.71 5.15
C LEU A 462 -17.16 63.53 4.56
N PHE A 463 -16.12 63.72 5.38
CA PHE A 463 -14.71 63.60 4.98
C PHE A 463 -13.97 62.63 5.91
N PRO A 464 -14.26 61.32 5.82
CA PRO A 464 -13.74 60.32 6.77
C PRO A 464 -12.23 60.07 6.63
N TRP A 465 -11.61 60.55 5.54
CA TRP A 465 -10.15 60.53 5.36
C TRP A 465 -9.46 61.73 6.01
N GLN A 466 -10.20 62.76 6.43
CA GLN A 466 -9.60 63.98 6.95
C GLN A 466 -8.79 63.69 8.22
N ALA A 467 -7.52 64.10 8.19
CA ALA A 467 -6.61 63.98 9.31
C ALA A 467 -6.14 65.37 9.76
N LEU A 468 -6.13 65.60 11.07
CA LEU A 468 -5.45 66.74 11.68
C LEU A 468 -4.06 66.28 12.14
N ILE A 469 -3.03 66.90 11.59
CA ILE A 469 -1.64 66.68 11.97
C ILE A 469 -1.25 67.77 12.95
N VAL A 470 -0.85 67.36 14.16
CA VAL A 470 -0.34 68.26 15.20
C VAL A 470 1.15 68.01 15.32
N VAL A 471 1.95 69.06 15.10
CA VAL A 471 3.38 69.02 15.32
C VAL A 471 3.72 69.86 16.54
N GLU A 472 4.38 69.23 17.51
CA GLU A 472 4.87 69.89 18.72
C GLU A 472 6.37 69.62 18.86
N ASP A 473 7.18 70.52 18.29
CA ASP A 473 8.64 70.43 18.29
C ASP A 473 9.19 70.86 19.66
N THR A 474 9.35 69.87 20.53
CA THR A 474 9.90 70.03 21.89
C THR A 474 11.42 70.22 21.92
N SER A 475 12.09 70.17 20.75
CA SER A 475 13.52 70.46 20.65
C SER A 475 13.85 71.96 20.70
N ARG A 476 12.83 72.83 20.61
CA ARG A 476 12.95 74.29 20.62
C ARG A 476 12.44 74.89 21.92
N VAL A 477 12.93 76.09 22.26
CA VAL A 477 12.51 76.84 23.45
C VAL A 477 12.09 78.26 23.03
N PRO A 478 10.81 78.67 23.22
CA PRO A 478 9.69 77.83 23.66
C PRO A 478 9.34 76.73 22.62
N ASN A 479 8.56 75.72 23.04
CA ASN A 479 8.07 74.67 22.13
C ASN A 479 7.42 75.32 20.90
N ASP A 480 7.84 74.88 19.72
CA ASP A 480 7.30 75.37 18.46
C ASP A 480 6.16 74.44 18.02
N LYS A 481 4.97 75.00 17.82
CA LYS A 481 3.76 74.22 17.59
C LYS A 481 3.00 74.74 16.38
N TRP A 482 2.69 73.84 15.46
CA TRP A 482 1.88 74.14 14.30
C TRP A 482 0.98 72.96 13.92
N PHE A 483 0.06 73.23 13.00
CA PHE A 483 -0.96 72.30 12.56
C PHE A 483 -0.91 72.16 11.05
N GLY A 484 -1.27 70.98 10.56
CA GLY A 484 -1.50 70.72 9.16
C GLY A 484 -2.68 69.77 8.96
N SER A 485 -3.09 69.64 7.71
CA SER A 485 -4.11 68.69 7.30
C SER A 485 -3.47 67.53 6.55
N GLY A 486 -4.15 66.39 6.53
CA GLY A 486 -3.76 65.23 5.73
C GLY A 486 -4.97 64.39 5.34
N ALA A 487 -4.73 63.37 4.51
CA ALA A 487 -5.74 62.42 4.07
C ALA A 487 -5.29 60.98 4.30
N LEU A 488 -6.15 60.17 4.91
CA LEU A 488 -5.92 58.74 5.13
C LEU A 488 -5.89 57.99 3.78
N LEU A 489 -4.84 57.21 3.53
CA LEU A 489 -4.67 56.37 2.35
C LEU A 489 -4.94 54.88 2.63
N SER A 490 -4.68 54.44 3.87
CA SER A 490 -5.00 53.13 4.41
C SER A 490 -5.07 53.23 5.93
N GLU A 491 -5.31 52.12 6.64
CA GLU A 491 -5.34 52.10 8.11
C GLU A 491 -4.05 52.63 8.77
N SER A 492 -2.93 52.69 8.04
CA SER A 492 -1.62 53.04 8.60
C SER A 492 -0.89 54.18 7.88
N TRP A 493 -1.51 54.85 6.90
CA TRP A 493 -0.81 55.85 6.09
C TRP A 493 -1.64 57.12 5.87
N ILE A 494 -1.00 58.27 6.07
CA ILE A 494 -1.55 59.61 5.83
C ILE A 494 -0.73 60.30 4.74
N LEU A 495 -1.42 60.91 3.78
CA LEU A 495 -0.87 61.79 2.76
C LEU A 495 -0.99 63.25 3.19
N THR A 496 0.06 64.04 3.02
CA THR A 496 0.07 65.49 3.28
C THR A 496 1.15 66.20 2.45
N ALA A 497 1.30 67.51 2.60
CA ALA A 497 2.35 68.29 1.97
C ALA A 497 3.68 68.18 2.75
N ALA A 498 4.81 68.22 2.04
CA ALA A 498 6.14 68.14 2.66
C ALA A 498 6.46 69.36 3.53
N HIS A 499 5.98 70.55 3.15
CA HIS A 499 6.21 71.77 3.92
C HIS A 499 5.59 71.72 5.32
N VAL A 500 4.51 70.94 5.52
CA VAL A 500 3.87 70.72 6.83
C VAL A 500 4.79 69.96 7.78
N LEU A 501 5.56 69.01 7.24
CA LEU A 501 6.40 68.08 8.00
C LEU A 501 7.89 68.41 7.91
N ARG A 502 8.23 69.62 7.44
CA ARG A 502 9.61 70.12 7.41
C ARG A 502 9.93 70.84 8.71
N SER A 503 11.07 70.51 9.33
CA SER A 503 11.62 71.29 10.43
C SER A 503 12.03 72.70 9.96
N GLN A 504 11.55 73.76 10.62
CA GLN A 504 11.88 75.14 10.25
C GLN A 504 13.34 75.51 10.56
N ARG A 505 14.17 75.77 9.55
CA ARG A 505 15.59 76.14 9.75
C ARG A 505 15.95 77.43 9.00
N ARG A 506 17.02 78.10 9.46
CA ARG A 506 17.60 79.26 8.77
C ARG A 506 18.38 78.87 7.51
N ASP A 507 18.95 77.67 7.49
CA ASP A 507 19.59 77.12 6.30
C ASP A 507 18.57 76.52 5.33
N THR A 508 19.03 76.18 4.12
CA THR A 508 18.20 75.58 3.07
C THR A 508 18.12 74.06 3.15
N THR A 509 18.58 73.45 4.25
CA THR A 509 18.54 71.99 4.40
C THR A 509 17.11 71.52 4.61
N VAL A 510 16.77 70.40 3.96
CA VAL A 510 15.45 69.78 4.06
C VAL A 510 15.55 68.62 5.04
N ILE A 511 15.00 68.82 6.24
CA ILE A 511 15.01 67.82 7.31
C ILE A 511 13.56 67.61 7.76
N PRO A 512 13.06 66.36 7.79
CA PRO A 512 11.75 66.06 8.35
C PRO A 512 11.70 66.38 9.84
N VAL A 513 10.53 66.76 10.32
CA VAL A 513 10.25 66.79 11.76
C VAL A 513 10.46 65.40 12.35
N SER A 514 11.06 65.32 13.54
CA SER A 514 11.18 64.07 14.29
C SER A 514 9.81 63.44 14.52
N LYS A 515 9.69 62.14 14.24
CA LYS A 515 8.41 61.42 14.32
C LYS A 515 7.75 61.50 15.70
N GLU A 516 8.54 61.64 16.77
CA GLU A 516 8.07 61.77 18.15
C GLU A 516 7.27 63.06 18.39
N HIS A 517 7.45 64.07 17.55
CA HIS A 517 6.75 65.35 17.63
C HIS A 517 5.45 65.36 16.82
N VAL A 518 5.11 64.29 16.10
CA VAL A 518 3.97 64.22 15.19
C VAL A 518 2.87 63.34 15.78
N THR A 519 1.70 63.95 15.99
CA THR A 519 0.47 63.24 16.37
C THR A 519 -0.61 63.48 15.32
N VAL A 520 -1.28 62.42 14.88
CA VAL A 520 -2.37 62.49 13.90
C VAL A 520 -3.70 62.21 14.59
N TYR A 521 -4.72 62.99 14.29
CA TYR A 521 -6.11 62.77 14.71
C TYR A 521 -7.01 62.50 13.49
N LEU A 522 -7.85 61.48 13.58
CA LEU A 522 -8.81 61.03 12.55
C LEU A 522 -10.21 60.90 13.14
N GLY A 523 -11.23 61.07 12.30
CA GLY A 523 -12.62 61.14 12.76
C GLY A 523 -12.90 62.35 13.67
N LEU A 524 -11.98 63.30 13.73
CA LEU A 524 -12.11 64.54 14.48
C LEU A 524 -12.93 65.54 13.66
N HIS A 525 -13.98 66.08 14.26
CA HIS A 525 -14.83 67.07 13.60
C HIS A 525 -14.71 68.46 14.27
N ASP A 526 -14.73 68.49 15.61
CA ASP A 526 -14.53 69.67 16.43
C ASP A 526 -13.19 69.51 17.19
N VAL A 527 -12.24 70.42 16.98
CA VAL A 527 -10.89 70.35 17.58
C VAL A 527 -10.93 70.43 19.11
N ARG A 528 -12.02 70.97 19.68
CA ARG A 528 -12.24 71.06 21.13
C ARG A 528 -12.70 69.73 21.72
N ASP A 529 -13.36 68.89 20.92
CA ASP A 529 -13.86 67.58 21.34
C ASP A 529 -13.06 66.44 20.70
N LYS A 530 -12.01 66.04 21.40
CA LYS A 530 -11.15 64.92 21.00
C LYS A 530 -11.65 63.56 21.49
N SER A 531 -12.75 63.50 22.25
CA SER A 531 -13.16 62.28 22.97
C SER A 531 -13.60 61.14 22.04
N GLY A 532 -14.15 61.47 20.87
CA GLY A 532 -14.57 60.51 19.84
C GLY A 532 -13.59 60.36 18.66
N ALA A 533 -12.44 61.03 18.70
CA ALA A 533 -11.45 60.99 17.64
C ALA A 533 -10.40 59.89 17.89
N VAL A 534 -10.01 59.20 16.83
CA VAL A 534 -8.86 58.29 16.88
C VAL A 534 -7.59 59.12 16.79
N ASN A 535 -6.60 58.84 17.63
CA ASN A 535 -5.28 59.46 17.52
C ASN A 535 -4.19 58.40 17.45
N SER A 536 -3.13 58.69 16.69
CA SER A 536 -1.97 57.80 16.56
C SER A 536 -0.70 58.64 16.41
N SER A 537 0.39 58.17 16.99
CA SER A 537 1.72 58.77 16.81
C SER A 537 2.31 58.35 15.47
N ALA A 538 3.32 59.07 14.99
CA ALA A 538 4.01 58.70 13.75
C ALA A 538 5.07 57.61 14.00
N ALA A 539 4.97 56.47 13.31
CA ALA A 539 6.05 55.50 13.20
C ALA A 539 7.19 56.01 12.30
N ARG A 540 6.82 56.72 11.22
CA ARG A 540 7.74 57.22 10.21
C ARG A 540 7.18 58.48 9.54
N VAL A 541 8.06 59.44 9.29
CA VAL A 541 7.78 60.64 8.49
C VAL A 541 8.66 60.58 7.23
N VAL A 542 8.06 60.72 6.05
CA VAL A 542 8.75 60.61 4.77
C VAL A 542 8.41 61.81 3.90
N LEU A 543 9.39 62.70 3.68
CA LEU A 543 9.26 63.77 2.69
C LEU A 543 9.66 63.22 1.32
N HIS A 544 9.08 63.77 0.25
CA HIS A 544 9.58 63.51 -1.09
C HIS A 544 11.06 63.95 -1.20
N PRO A 545 11.96 63.12 -1.77
CA PRO A 545 13.40 63.40 -1.80
C PRO A 545 13.75 64.69 -2.54
N ASP A 546 12.97 65.03 -3.57
CA ASP A 546 13.18 66.24 -4.39
C ASP A 546 12.41 67.48 -3.89
N PHE A 547 11.84 67.44 -2.69
CA PHE A 547 11.12 68.59 -2.14
C PHE A 547 12.05 69.81 -2.01
N ASN A 548 11.64 70.93 -2.63
CA ASN A 548 12.43 72.16 -2.66
C ASN A 548 11.73 73.30 -1.93
N ILE A 549 12.35 73.81 -0.88
CA ILE A 549 11.77 74.84 0.00
C ILE A 549 11.68 76.23 -0.65
N GLN A 550 12.43 76.48 -1.73
CA GLN A 550 12.48 77.80 -2.37
C GLN A 550 11.27 78.03 -3.26
N ASN A 551 10.80 76.98 -3.94
CA ASN A 551 9.71 77.06 -4.92
C ASN A 551 8.57 76.08 -4.66
N TYR A 552 8.65 75.31 -3.57
CA TYR A 552 7.65 74.32 -3.14
C TYR A 552 7.41 73.23 -4.19
N ASN A 553 8.37 72.97 -5.08
CA ASN A 553 8.27 71.86 -6.02
C ASN A 553 8.40 70.52 -5.27
N HIS A 554 7.66 69.50 -5.71
CA HIS A 554 7.56 68.19 -5.05
C HIS A 554 7.08 68.26 -3.58
N ASP A 555 6.13 69.16 -3.30
CA ASP A 555 5.57 69.35 -1.96
C ASP A 555 4.55 68.26 -1.58
N ILE A 556 5.07 67.07 -1.27
CA ILE A 556 4.31 65.87 -0.89
C ILE A 556 5.08 65.05 0.14
N ALA A 557 4.36 64.51 1.12
CA ALA A 557 4.91 63.70 2.20
C ALA A 557 3.91 62.66 2.71
N LEU A 558 4.46 61.66 3.41
CA LEU A 558 3.70 60.59 4.05
C LEU A 558 4.01 60.51 5.54
N VAL A 559 3.00 60.18 6.33
CA VAL A 559 3.12 59.78 7.73
C VAL A 559 2.62 58.36 7.88
N GLN A 560 3.49 57.45 8.30
CA GLN A 560 3.10 56.12 8.72
C GLN A 560 2.66 56.17 10.18
N LEU A 561 1.46 55.67 10.48
CA LEU A 561 0.91 55.61 11.82
C LEU A 561 1.55 54.46 12.62
N GLN A 562 1.84 54.71 13.89
CA GLN A 562 2.45 53.71 14.79
C GLN A 562 1.49 52.58 15.13
N GLU A 563 0.22 52.91 15.32
CA GLU A 563 -0.89 51.96 15.47
C GLU A 563 -1.88 52.19 14.31
N PRO A 564 -2.24 51.14 13.56
CA PRO A 564 -3.28 51.23 12.53
C PRO A 564 -4.61 51.68 13.13
N VAL A 565 -5.34 52.52 12.41
CA VAL A 565 -6.62 53.06 12.89
C VAL A 565 -7.79 52.15 12.51
N PRO A 566 -8.77 51.97 13.40
CA PRO A 566 -9.96 51.19 13.08
C PRO A 566 -10.79 51.94 12.03
N LEU A 567 -11.02 51.30 10.88
CA LEU A 567 -11.94 51.83 9.88
C LEU A 567 -13.38 51.79 10.40
N GLY A 568 -14.12 52.84 10.11
CA GLY A 568 -15.49 53.02 10.59
C GLY A 568 -16.20 54.16 9.86
N PRO A 569 -17.42 54.53 10.28
CA PRO A 569 -18.21 55.52 9.55
C PRO A 569 -17.53 56.90 9.48
N HIS A 570 -16.66 57.23 10.42
CA HIS A 570 -15.96 58.52 10.48
C HIS A 570 -14.46 58.44 10.10
N VAL A 571 -13.94 57.25 9.83
CA VAL A 571 -12.53 57.00 9.52
C VAL A 571 -12.45 56.00 8.37
N MET A 572 -12.18 56.50 7.16
CA MET A 572 -12.04 55.69 5.94
C MET A 572 -11.06 56.37 4.99
N PRO A 573 -10.25 55.61 4.25
CA PRO A 573 -9.28 56.19 3.35
C PRO A 573 -9.92 56.84 2.13
N VAL A 574 -9.24 57.82 1.54
CA VAL A 574 -9.53 58.34 0.19
C VAL A 574 -8.79 57.50 -0.84
N CYS A 575 -9.32 57.39 -2.05
CA CYS A 575 -8.62 56.67 -3.11
C CYS A 575 -7.48 57.51 -3.70
N LEU A 576 -6.39 56.84 -4.06
CA LEU A 576 -5.33 57.45 -4.86
C LEU A 576 -5.74 57.57 -6.34
N PRO A 577 -5.26 58.60 -7.05
CA PRO A 577 -5.53 58.76 -8.47
C PRO A 577 -4.77 57.72 -9.30
N ARG A 578 -5.16 57.56 -10.57
CA ARG A 578 -4.34 56.83 -11.54
C ARG A 578 -3.11 57.64 -11.90
N LEU A 579 -2.04 56.95 -12.33
CA LEU A 579 -0.83 57.59 -12.84
C LEU A 579 -1.14 58.24 -14.19
N GLU A 580 -1.48 59.53 -14.17
CA GLU A 580 -1.85 60.31 -15.35
C GLU A 580 -1.17 61.69 -15.30
N PRO A 581 -0.40 62.05 -16.35
CA PRO A 581 0.42 63.26 -16.36
C PRO A 581 -0.37 64.54 -16.62
N GLU A 582 -1.62 64.50 -17.08
CA GLU A 582 -2.43 65.71 -17.33
C GLU A 582 -3.07 66.28 -16.05
N GLY A 583 -3.38 65.42 -15.06
CA GLY A 583 -4.05 65.83 -13.82
C GLY A 583 -5.52 66.18 -14.03
N PRO A 584 -6.17 66.88 -13.08
CA PRO A 584 -7.57 67.19 -13.22
C PRO A 584 -7.81 68.24 -14.31
N SER A 585 -8.72 67.94 -15.25
CA SER A 585 -9.16 68.84 -16.31
C SER A 585 -9.65 70.20 -15.77
N PRO A 586 -9.37 71.31 -16.50
CA PRO A 586 -9.87 72.62 -16.14
C PRO A 586 -11.39 72.64 -15.94
N HIS A 587 -11.85 73.46 -15.01
CA HIS A 587 -13.25 73.64 -14.60
C HIS A 587 -13.91 72.45 -13.88
N MET A 588 -13.20 71.31 -13.73
CA MET A 588 -13.67 70.27 -12.82
C MET A 588 -13.78 70.83 -11.40
N LEU A 589 -14.83 70.42 -10.69
CA LEU A 589 -15.10 70.89 -9.34
C LEU A 589 -14.59 69.88 -8.32
N GLY A 590 -13.64 70.29 -7.49
CA GLY A 590 -13.22 69.51 -6.33
C GLY A 590 -13.70 70.11 -5.02
N LEU A 591 -13.49 69.33 -3.96
CA LEU A 591 -13.72 69.75 -2.59
C LEU A 591 -12.41 69.80 -1.83
N VAL A 592 -12.29 70.80 -0.97
CA VAL A 592 -11.22 70.87 0.03
C VAL A 592 -11.87 71.02 1.39
N ALA A 593 -11.35 70.30 2.39
CA ALA A 593 -11.78 70.41 3.77
C ALA A 593 -10.59 70.70 4.68
N GLY A 594 -10.82 71.53 5.70
CA GLY A 594 -9.80 71.91 6.67
C GLY A 594 -10.33 72.83 7.77
N TRP A 595 -9.44 73.17 8.70
CA TRP A 595 -9.72 74.01 9.88
C TRP A 595 -9.12 75.42 9.74
N GLY A 596 -8.87 75.87 8.51
CA GLY A 596 -8.23 77.14 8.20
C GLY A 596 -8.89 78.40 8.78
N ILE A 597 -8.20 79.54 8.62
CA ILE A 597 -8.62 80.85 9.13
C ILE A 597 -9.98 81.25 8.54
N SER A 598 -10.96 81.53 9.42
CA SER A 598 -12.34 81.84 9.03
C SER A 598 -12.66 83.34 8.92
N ASN A 599 -11.71 84.24 9.18
CA ASN A 599 -11.96 85.70 9.22
C ASN A 599 -10.89 86.49 8.43
N PRO A 600 -11.25 87.21 7.35
CA PRO A 600 -10.29 87.88 6.45
C PRO A 600 -9.72 89.21 6.98
N ASN A 601 -10.20 89.73 8.12
CA ASN A 601 -9.86 91.08 8.60
C ASN A 601 -8.61 91.17 9.52
N VAL A 602 -7.77 90.13 9.60
CA VAL A 602 -6.62 90.10 10.53
C VAL A 602 -5.33 89.95 9.74
N THR A 603 -4.39 90.87 9.95
CA THR A 603 -3.09 90.88 9.28
C THR A 603 -2.06 90.02 10.03
N VAL A 604 -1.05 89.51 9.32
CA VAL A 604 -0.02 88.58 9.86
C VAL A 604 0.73 89.18 11.07
N ASP A 605 0.86 90.50 11.16
CA ASP A 605 1.55 91.18 12.26
C ASP A 605 0.74 91.21 13.58
N GLU A 606 -0.60 91.09 13.53
CA GLU A 606 -1.46 90.97 14.72
C GLU A 606 -1.48 89.54 15.31
N ILE A 607 -1.07 88.54 14.51
CA ILE A 607 -1.04 87.12 14.88
C ILE A 607 0.09 86.81 15.86
N ILE A 608 1.25 87.45 15.69
CA ILE A 608 2.47 87.15 16.46
C ILE A 608 2.42 87.79 17.86
N SER A 609 1.61 88.83 18.04
CA SER A 609 1.62 89.69 19.23
C SER A 609 0.50 89.43 20.25
N SER A 610 -0.55 88.66 19.91
CA SER A 610 -1.76 88.55 20.73
C SER A 610 -2.12 87.17 21.27
N GLY A 611 -1.56 86.07 20.73
CA GLY A 611 -1.86 84.71 21.21
C GLY A 611 -3.33 84.26 21.05
N THR A 612 -4.17 85.01 20.33
CA THR A 612 -5.59 84.69 20.10
C THR A 612 -5.78 83.73 18.92
N ARG A 613 -6.51 82.63 19.16
CA ARG A 613 -6.83 81.55 18.20
C ARG A 613 -7.80 82.04 17.11
N THR A 614 -7.39 82.00 15.84
CA THR A 614 -8.18 82.42 14.66
C THR A 614 -8.56 81.27 13.70
N LEU A 615 -8.27 80.02 14.06
CA LEU A 615 -8.67 78.82 13.31
C LEU A 615 -10.13 78.43 13.62
N SER A 616 -10.84 77.85 12.65
CA SER A 616 -12.18 77.30 12.90
C SER A 616 -12.08 76.08 13.82
N ASP A 617 -12.84 76.06 14.92
CA ASP A 617 -12.92 74.89 15.81
C ASP A 617 -13.54 73.67 15.08
N VAL A 618 -14.44 73.92 14.13
CA VAL A 618 -15.20 72.90 13.40
C VAL A 618 -14.64 72.74 11.99
N LEU A 619 -14.53 71.50 11.50
CA LEU A 619 -14.08 71.20 10.14
C LEU A 619 -15.00 71.89 9.13
N GLN A 620 -14.41 72.65 8.21
CA GLN A 620 -15.13 73.30 7.12
C GLN A 620 -14.73 72.71 5.78
N TYR A 621 -15.56 72.92 4.76
CA TYR A 621 -15.25 72.54 3.39
C TYR A 621 -15.73 73.57 2.38
N VAL A 622 -15.08 73.58 1.23
CA VAL A 622 -15.38 74.46 0.11
C VAL A 622 -15.30 73.70 -1.21
N LYS A 623 -16.12 74.13 -2.18
CA LYS A 623 -16.10 73.64 -3.56
C LYS A 623 -15.36 74.64 -4.44
N LEU A 624 -14.34 74.18 -5.15
CA LEU A 624 -13.47 75.02 -5.98
C LEU A 624 -13.33 74.43 -7.40
N PRO A 625 -13.37 75.26 -8.45
CA PRO A 625 -13.08 74.82 -9.81
C PRO A 625 -11.57 74.78 -10.04
N VAL A 626 -11.11 73.80 -10.80
CA VAL A 626 -9.75 73.75 -11.34
C VAL A 626 -9.56 74.87 -12.35
N VAL A 627 -8.47 75.62 -12.21
CA VAL A 627 -8.11 76.75 -13.07
C VAL A 627 -7.19 76.25 -14.19
N PRO A 628 -7.33 76.72 -15.44
CA PRO A 628 -6.38 76.42 -16.50
C PRO A 628 -4.94 76.73 -16.08
N HIS A 629 -4.04 75.77 -16.28
CA HIS A 629 -2.64 75.86 -15.82
C HIS A 629 -1.92 77.12 -16.32
N ALA A 630 -2.06 77.42 -17.62
CA ALA A 630 -1.48 78.61 -18.24
C ALA A 630 -1.98 79.92 -17.61
N GLU A 631 -3.26 79.99 -17.24
CA GLU A 631 -3.85 81.17 -16.58
C GLU A 631 -3.25 81.35 -15.19
N CYS A 632 -3.18 80.27 -14.41
CA CYS A 632 -2.61 80.31 -13.06
C CYS A 632 -1.13 80.70 -13.09
N LYS A 633 -0.35 80.08 -13.98
CA LYS A 633 1.08 80.38 -14.16
C LYS A 633 1.30 81.85 -14.51
N THR A 634 0.53 82.38 -15.47
CA THR A 634 0.59 83.80 -15.87
C THR A 634 0.24 84.73 -14.71
N SER A 635 -0.76 84.38 -13.89
CA SER A 635 -1.15 85.18 -12.73
C SER A 635 0.02 85.32 -11.73
N TYR A 636 0.73 84.24 -11.44
CA TYR A 636 1.85 84.28 -10.48
C TYR A 636 3.12 84.91 -11.05
N GLU A 637 3.44 84.67 -12.33
CA GLU A 637 4.56 85.34 -13.03
C GLU A 637 4.40 86.87 -13.04
N SER A 638 3.16 87.38 -13.08
CA SER A 638 2.88 88.82 -13.06
C SER A 638 3.06 89.48 -11.69
N ARG A 639 3.15 88.69 -10.60
CA ARG A 639 3.12 89.18 -9.21
C ARG A 639 4.46 89.03 -8.48
N SER A 640 5.23 87.99 -8.79
CA SER A 640 6.49 87.70 -8.08
C SER A 640 7.44 86.88 -8.93
N GLY A 641 8.74 87.20 -8.89
CA GLY A 641 9.80 86.43 -9.55
C GLY A 641 10.28 85.19 -8.78
N ASN A 642 9.82 84.99 -7.54
CA ASN A 642 10.32 83.92 -6.66
C ASN A 642 9.47 82.64 -6.68
N TYR A 643 8.24 82.68 -7.20
CA TYR A 643 7.33 81.54 -7.19
C TYR A 643 6.85 81.22 -8.60
N SER A 644 7.09 80.00 -9.06
CA SER A 644 6.70 79.52 -10.40
C SER A 644 5.80 78.29 -10.29
N VAL A 645 4.62 78.34 -10.89
CA VAL A 645 3.74 77.16 -11.02
C VAL A 645 4.38 76.17 -12.00
N THR A 646 4.64 74.94 -11.55
CA THR A 646 5.30 73.87 -12.33
C THR A 646 4.27 72.88 -12.91
N GLU A 647 4.72 71.95 -13.77
CA GLU A 647 3.88 70.84 -14.29
C GLU A 647 3.45 69.83 -13.21
N ASN A 648 4.12 69.84 -12.06
CA ASN A 648 3.77 69.03 -10.89
C ASN A 648 2.69 69.68 -10.02
N MET A 649 2.14 70.81 -10.47
CA MET A 649 1.16 71.60 -9.75
C MET A 649 -0.07 71.84 -10.62
N PHE A 650 -1.23 72.00 -10.00
CA PHE A 650 -2.40 72.61 -10.61
C PHE A 650 -2.98 73.65 -9.66
N CYS A 651 -3.90 74.48 -10.15
CA CYS A 651 -4.51 75.53 -9.36
C CYS A 651 -6.01 75.34 -9.27
N ALA A 652 -6.60 75.79 -8.16
CA ALA A 652 -8.04 75.83 -8.00
C ALA A 652 -8.46 77.11 -7.28
N GLY A 653 -9.58 77.68 -7.70
CA GLY A 653 -10.04 78.96 -7.18
C GLY A 653 -10.97 79.69 -8.13
N TYR A 654 -11.65 80.72 -7.65
CA TYR A 654 -12.52 81.57 -8.46
C TYR A 654 -11.75 82.80 -8.95
N TYR A 655 -11.96 83.19 -10.22
CA TYR A 655 -11.30 84.35 -10.82
C TYR A 655 -11.50 85.65 -10.03
N GLU A 656 -12.73 85.92 -9.59
CA GLU A 656 -13.09 87.12 -8.82
C GLU A 656 -12.59 87.07 -7.36
N GLY A 657 -12.07 85.94 -6.90
CA GLY A 657 -11.75 85.71 -5.50
C GLY A 657 -12.98 85.35 -4.65
N GLY A 658 -12.94 85.69 -3.36
CA GLY A 658 -14.02 85.50 -2.39
C GLY A 658 -14.09 84.13 -1.72
N LYS A 659 -13.43 83.12 -2.29
CA LYS A 659 -13.18 81.83 -1.62
C LYS A 659 -11.89 81.22 -2.09
N ASP A 660 -11.07 80.82 -1.12
CA ASP A 660 -9.83 80.11 -1.37
C ASP A 660 -9.48 79.27 -0.13
N THR A 661 -8.49 78.39 -0.27
CA THR A 661 -7.89 77.68 0.87
C THR A 661 -6.90 78.60 1.57
N CYS A 662 -7.03 78.75 2.89
CA CYS A 662 -6.24 79.72 3.66
C CYS A 662 -5.28 79.00 4.64
N LEU A 663 -4.49 79.77 5.39
CA LEU A 663 -3.63 79.25 6.46
C LEU A 663 -4.43 78.29 7.38
N GLY A 664 -3.91 77.08 7.60
CA GLY A 664 -4.56 76.01 8.36
C GLY A 664 -5.16 74.87 7.52
N ASP A 665 -5.27 75.05 6.20
CA ASP A 665 -5.62 73.98 5.25
C ASP A 665 -4.38 73.31 4.61
N SER A 666 -3.18 73.75 4.98
CA SER A 666 -1.88 73.25 4.48
C SER A 666 -1.77 71.72 4.52
N GLY A 667 -1.50 71.10 3.38
CA GLY A 667 -1.44 69.66 3.21
C GLY A 667 -2.81 68.96 3.11
N GLY A 668 -3.91 69.70 3.19
CA GLY A 668 -5.27 69.19 3.02
C GLY A 668 -5.52 68.70 1.59
N ALA A 669 -6.42 67.72 1.46
CA ALA A 669 -6.69 67.07 0.19
C ALA A 669 -7.72 67.83 -0.65
N PHE A 670 -7.39 68.05 -1.93
CA PHE A 670 -8.33 68.40 -2.99
C PHE A 670 -8.87 67.11 -3.58
N VAL A 671 -10.14 66.80 -3.30
CA VAL A 671 -10.78 65.56 -3.70
C VAL A 671 -11.81 65.77 -4.80
N ILE A 672 -11.86 64.84 -5.76
CA ILE A 672 -12.83 64.81 -6.86
C ILE A 672 -13.53 63.45 -6.83
N LEU A 673 -14.84 63.46 -7.07
CA LEU A 673 -15.60 62.22 -7.29
C LEU A 673 -15.28 61.70 -8.69
N ASP A 674 -14.66 60.52 -8.78
CA ASP A 674 -14.41 59.86 -10.05
C ASP A 674 -15.69 59.18 -10.56
N ASP A 675 -16.15 59.59 -11.75
CA ASP A 675 -17.40 59.10 -12.33
C ASP A 675 -17.33 57.60 -12.68
N LEU A 676 -16.15 57.05 -12.98
CA LEU A 676 -15.99 55.64 -13.36
C LEU A 676 -16.07 54.72 -12.14
N SER A 677 -15.30 55.01 -11.10
CA SER A 677 -15.24 54.18 -9.89
C SER A 677 -16.35 54.53 -8.88
N GLN A 678 -17.02 55.68 -9.03
CA GLN A 678 -17.96 56.24 -8.06
C GLN A 678 -17.33 56.40 -6.67
N ARG A 679 -16.05 56.80 -6.64
CA ARG A 679 -15.26 56.98 -5.42
C ARG A 679 -14.60 58.35 -5.39
N TRP A 680 -14.42 58.88 -4.18
CA TRP A 680 -13.64 60.09 -3.95
C TRP A 680 -12.15 59.81 -4.07
N VAL A 681 -11.48 60.59 -4.91
CA VAL A 681 -10.07 60.46 -5.25
C VAL A 681 -9.33 61.73 -4.85
N VAL A 682 -8.19 61.60 -4.17
CA VAL A 682 -7.33 62.74 -3.87
C VAL A 682 -6.52 63.14 -5.10
N GLN A 683 -6.84 64.30 -5.67
CA GLN A 683 -6.19 64.81 -6.89
C GLN A 683 -5.09 65.83 -6.57
N GLY A 684 -5.24 66.57 -5.46
CA GLY A 684 -4.29 67.59 -5.04
C GLY A 684 -4.04 67.64 -3.55
N LEU A 685 -2.92 68.27 -3.16
CA LEU A 685 -2.62 68.65 -1.79
C LEU A 685 -2.36 70.14 -1.72
N VAL A 686 -2.99 70.85 -0.79
CA VAL A 686 -2.80 72.30 -0.60
C VAL A 686 -1.31 72.58 -0.31
N SER A 687 -0.63 73.27 -1.23
CA SER A 687 0.81 73.52 -1.14
C SER A 687 1.10 74.98 -0.74
N TRP A 688 0.69 75.94 -1.57
CA TRP A 688 0.92 77.37 -1.31
C TRP A 688 -0.12 78.25 -2.01
N GLY A 689 -0.12 79.54 -1.69
CA GLY A 689 -0.96 80.58 -2.31
C GLY A 689 -0.24 81.93 -2.31
N GLY A 690 -0.86 82.93 -2.95
CA GLY A 690 -0.29 84.29 -3.01
C GLY A 690 -0.19 84.95 -1.63
N PRO A 691 0.74 85.92 -1.47
CA PRO A 691 0.90 86.67 -0.22
C PRO A 691 -0.25 87.65 0.08
N GLU A 692 -1.15 87.88 -0.89
CA GLU A 692 -2.33 88.72 -0.72
C GLU A 692 -3.40 88.06 0.18
N GLU A 693 -4.42 88.83 0.59
CA GLU A 693 -5.52 88.31 1.40
C GLU A 693 -6.19 87.10 0.73
N CYS A 694 -6.49 86.07 1.52
CA CYS A 694 -7.10 84.83 1.03
C CYS A 694 -8.41 85.12 0.30
N GLY A 695 -8.54 84.63 -0.95
CA GLY A 695 -9.67 84.98 -1.80
C GLY A 695 -9.51 86.33 -2.51
N SER A 696 -8.29 86.84 -2.67
CA SER A 696 -8.00 87.97 -3.56
C SER A 696 -8.26 87.63 -5.03
N LYS A 697 -8.59 88.65 -5.83
CA LYS A 697 -8.83 88.48 -7.27
C LYS A 697 -7.61 87.90 -7.98
N GLN A 698 -7.83 86.82 -8.75
CA GLN A 698 -6.81 86.07 -9.50
C GLN A 698 -5.66 85.50 -8.63
N VAL A 699 -5.86 85.36 -7.32
CA VAL A 699 -4.97 84.61 -6.44
C VAL A 699 -5.59 83.23 -6.24
N TYR A 700 -4.94 82.20 -6.79
CA TYR A 700 -5.46 80.83 -6.82
C TYR A 700 -4.64 79.95 -5.88
N GLY A 701 -5.29 79.10 -5.07
CA GLY A 701 -4.59 78.05 -4.35
C GLY A 701 -3.82 77.13 -5.31
N VAL A 702 -2.55 76.88 -5.00
CA VAL A 702 -1.67 75.99 -5.77
C VAL A 702 -1.55 74.65 -5.04
N TYR A 703 -1.78 73.58 -5.78
CA TYR A 703 -1.88 72.23 -5.26
C TYR A 703 -0.81 71.33 -5.88
N THR A 704 -0.17 70.50 -5.06
CA THR A 704 0.67 69.41 -5.55
C THR A 704 -0.19 68.39 -6.25
N LYS A 705 0.13 68.07 -7.50
CA LYS A 705 -0.62 67.14 -8.36
C LYS A 705 -0.31 65.69 -8.00
N VAL A 706 -1.19 65.05 -7.25
CA VAL A 706 -0.92 63.72 -6.64
C VAL A 706 -0.73 62.63 -7.70
N SER A 707 -1.38 62.75 -8.86
CA SER A 707 -1.23 61.77 -9.97
C SER A 707 0.22 61.62 -10.45
N ASN A 708 1.07 62.64 -10.29
CA ASN A 708 2.49 62.57 -10.66
C ASN A 708 3.36 61.82 -9.63
N TYR A 709 2.83 61.50 -8.45
CA TYR A 709 3.59 60.94 -7.33
C TYR A 709 3.04 59.60 -6.82
N VAL A 710 2.00 59.06 -7.46
CA VAL A 710 1.32 57.84 -6.98
C VAL A 710 2.25 56.62 -6.92
N ASP A 711 3.20 56.49 -7.85
CA ASP A 711 4.18 55.40 -7.84
C ASP A 711 5.11 55.48 -6.63
N TRP A 712 5.60 56.70 -6.31
CA TRP A 712 6.39 56.96 -5.10
C TRP A 712 5.58 56.67 -3.84
N VAL A 713 4.29 57.05 -3.81
CA VAL A 713 3.41 56.75 -2.68
C VAL A 713 3.28 55.24 -2.46
N TRP A 714 3.03 54.46 -3.53
CA TRP A 714 2.92 53.01 -3.44
C TRP A 714 4.22 52.33 -3.01
N GLU A 715 5.36 52.81 -3.52
CA GLU A 715 6.69 52.35 -3.11
C GLU A 715 6.89 52.50 -1.60
N GLN A 716 6.56 53.67 -1.04
CA GLN A 716 6.72 53.90 0.40
C GLN A 716 5.76 53.06 1.26
N MET A 717 4.55 52.80 0.77
CA MET A 717 3.56 51.97 1.45
C MET A 717 3.88 50.47 1.42
N GLY A 718 4.87 50.03 0.62
CA GLY A 718 5.22 48.62 0.46
C GLY A 718 4.14 47.82 -0.30
N SER A 719 3.26 48.50 -1.04
CA SER A 719 2.23 47.86 -1.85
C SER A 719 2.85 47.47 -3.20
N PRO A 720 2.81 46.18 -3.61
CA PRO A 720 3.29 45.80 -4.93
C PRO A 720 2.46 46.55 -5.97
N GLN A 721 3.14 47.26 -6.86
CA GLN A 721 2.56 47.99 -8.00
C GLN A 721 1.29 47.31 -8.52
N GLY A 722 0.24 48.11 -8.72
CA GLY A 722 -0.79 47.78 -9.69
C GLY A 722 -0.14 47.58 -11.06
N ARG A 723 0.35 46.36 -11.32
CA ARG A 723 0.54 45.88 -12.68
C ARG A 723 -0.85 45.81 -13.27
N ALA A 724 -1.16 46.75 -14.15
CA ALA A 724 -2.26 46.61 -15.08
C ALA A 724 -2.21 45.19 -15.70
N PRO A 725 -3.33 44.46 -15.78
CA PRO A 725 -3.38 43.23 -16.56
C PRO A 725 -3.34 43.61 -18.04
N GLY A 726 -2.14 43.80 -18.60
CA GLY A 726 -1.99 44.21 -19.99
C GLY A 726 -0.68 44.89 -20.29
N GLY A 727 0.43 44.16 -20.21
CA GLY A 727 1.72 44.59 -20.72
C GLY A 727 2.49 43.37 -21.18
N THR A 728 2.35 43.03 -22.46
CA THR A 728 3.11 41.98 -23.14
C THR A 728 4.60 42.31 -23.07
N VAL A 729 5.38 41.42 -22.45
CA VAL A 729 6.84 41.40 -22.56
C VAL A 729 7.17 40.82 -23.92
N SER A 730 7.84 41.61 -24.77
CA SER A 730 8.70 41.08 -25.82
C SER A 730 9.98 40.54 -25.20
#